data_AF-G0WAL4-F1
#
_entry.id   AF-G0WAL4-F1
#
_cell.length_a   1.000
_cell.length_b   1.000
_cell.length_c   1.000
_cell.angle_alpha   90.00
_cell.angle_beta   90.00
_cell.angle_gamma   90.00
#
_symmetry.space_group_name_H-M   'P 1'
#
loop_
_entity.id
_entity.type
_entity.pdbx_description
1 polymer ?
#
loop_
_entity_poly.entity_id
_entity_poly.type
_entity_poly.pdbx_seq_one_letter_code
_entity_poly.pdbx_strand_id
1 'polypeptide(L)'
;MVLWPILTYYTLNTYRQLVDSIRALSTYSVLYRYLNNGVIPGDSKADEIFFNHVSESWNWTKTMYQRLTTAYMDYNKFNVKVCQPDAVLISGKRFSRTYIQEFYTNMTARFDGNIDKLKHYFLKLWSVKHIADTLLNSGANSNFCESRAAPKDSLFLLFTEKQLSLQMPQTVPEVTLDTDVVTQIVSDMGVCVMWMIYFSATGPYRFPDMVILKYAGNNRNLFIDPETRCLEIITSYSKTRREEYLCKTLDKQTSDYLFYYIFVARAVLKHSMGENYDGMNKDLFQDTNTVAEQYLLRNYLSRSVGNGESEEDWDPVRYSKIVLNSFVFVDCVSHSLMNYSKFAAFMKLYPASISGTSRLSFREMRHGMIKLVREYVKVEGESFEVMNMKERLAGHSAATGQSVYANDVETGTGSDASLEEKYASLINSAWQNWLGLGYGKEREEGGSAVARNACVKKYFSTNGSIKDLFVAGKKLYGKEFRFREGQFDVAVEIYLSGTQIIPIQALPGFGKTALFQIPLVALSYGEQKTVSFVFVPYVCLLSNMKLRLSSCGINCGILKDLFVNGPAVEEKNLFCDVYVGTFNDLGSENFVRLVNNWYNIYQDCILGMIVIDEFHNLETEQSYRGQSFRLIPEINFNLAWKVVVMTGTAGEKGMVKPMKFIGYDKEMCTSMVSNKNRILYFDLVNQIPLKNIVKKFQAFERSTVAETEVEKLVDRFMEYDTKSKVIIVCKEKVTVEK
;
A
#
# COMPACT_ATOMS: atom_id res chain seq x y z
N MET A 1 29.28 -17.24 -29.81
CA MET A 1 28.72 -17.51 -31.14
C MET A 1 27.22 -17.28 -31.05
N VAL A 2 26.72 -16.48 -31.97
CA VAL A 2 25.38 -15.89 -32.04
C VAL A 2 24.30 -16.97 -32.21
N LEU A 3 23.13 -16.77 -31.57
CA LEU A 3 21.81 -16.76 -32.23
C LEU A 3 20.70 -16.44 -31.20
N TRP A 4 20.52 -15.14 -30.96
CA TRP A 4 19.21 -14.55 -30.68
C TRP A 4 18.92 -13.71 -31.94
N PRO A 5 17.93 -14.08 -32.79
CA PRO A 5 16.59 -13.48 -32.65
C PRO A 5 15.45 -14.35 -33.23
N ILE A 6 14.64 -15.03 -32.41
CA ILE A 6 13.33 -15.60 -32.86
C ILE A 6 12.29 -15.55 -31.72
N LEU A 7 12.09 -14.39 -31.08
CA LEU A 7 11.10 -14.28 -29.99
C LEU A 7 10.07 -13.14 -30.14
N THR A 8 9.82 -12.67 -31.36
CA THR A 8 8.87 -11.56 -31.57
C THR A 8 7.87 -11.73 -32.70
N TYR A 9 7.68 -12.93 -33.27
CA TYR A 9 6.68 -13.11 -34.35
C TYR A 9 5.65 -14.23 -34.11
N TYR A 10 5.84 -15.12 -33.14
CA TYR A 10 4.98 -16.30 -32.95
C TYR A 10 3.77 -16.10 -32.04
N THR A 11 3.64 -15.00 -31.30
CA THR A 11 2.52 -14.84 -30.33
C THR A 11 1.23 -14.31 -30.94
N LEU A 12 1.30 -13.46 -31.98
CA LEU A 12 0.10 -12.84 -32.55
C LEU A 12 -0.71 -13.79 -33.45
N ASN A 13 -0.03 -14.61 -34.27
CA ASN A 13 -0.71 -15.58 -35.14
C ASN A 13 -1.35 -16.71 -34.34
N THR A 14 -0.70 -17.19 -33.28
CA THR A 14 -1.28 -18.21 -32.39
C THR A 14 -2.46 -17.65 -31.60
N TYR A 15 -2.41 -16.38 -31.19
CA TYR A 15 -3.54 -15.71 -30.57
C TYR A 15 -4.70 -15.48 -31.55
N ARG A 16 -4.40 -15.14 -32.80
CA ARG A 16 -5.40 -14.97 -33.87
C ARG A 16 -6.08 -16.30 -34.22
N GLN A 17 -5.31 -17.37 -34.35
CA GLN A 17 -5.83 -18.73 -34.54
C GLN A 17 -6.68 -19.20 -33.36
N LEU A 18 -6.32 -18.83 -32.12
CA LEU A 18 -7.13 -19.11 -30.92
C LEU A 18 -8.50 -18.41 -30.99
N VAL A 19 -8.51 -17.11 -31.32
CA VAL A 19 -9.75 -16.32 -31.42
C VAL A 19 -10.62 -16.81 -32.58
N ASP A 20 -10.01 -17.15 -33.72
CA ASP A 20 -10.72 -17.70 -34.88
C ASP A 20 -11.31 -19.09 -34.60
N SER A 21 -10.61 -19.93 -33.81
CA SER A 21 -11.09 -21.24 -33.40
C SER A 21 -12.26 -21.15 -32.41
N ILE A 22 -12.19 -20.23 -31.44
CA ILE A 22 -13.29 -19.98 -30.50
C ILE A 22 -14.50 -19.40 -31.25
N ARG A 23 -14.27 -18.47 -32.18
CA ARG A 23 -15.34 -17.91 -33.02
C ARG A 23 -15.99 -18.99 -33.87
N ALA A 24 -15.21 -19.85 -34.53
CA ALA A 24 -15.71 -20.99 -35.29
C ALA A 24 -16.54 -21.93 -34.40
N LEU A 25 -16.03 -22.34 -33.22
CA LEU A 25 -16.74 -23.20 -32.28
C LEU A 25 -18.09 -22.58 -31.86
N SER A 26 -18.10 -21.28 -31.56
CA SER A 26 -19.29 -20.54 -31.17
C SER A 26 -20.31 -20.51 -32.30
N THR A 27 -19.86 -20.18 -33.52
CA THR A 27 -20.68 -20.11 -34.71
C THR A 27 -21.26 -21.47 -35.09
N TYR A 28 -20.47 -22.55 -35.05
CA TYR A 28 -20.94 -23.91 -35.32
C TYR A 28 -21.90 -24.42 -34.24
N SER A 29 -21.66 -24.11 -32.96
CA SER A 29 -22.55 -24.51 -31.84
C SER A 29 -23.92 -23.82 -31.93
N VAL A 30 -23.92 -22.54 -32.34
CA VAL A 30 -25.16 -21.76 -32.53
C VAL A 30 -25.89 -22.18 -33.80
N LEU A 31 -25.19 -22.35 -34.93
CA LEU A 31 -25.80 -22.83 -36.18
C LEU A 31 -26.36 -24.24 -36.06
N TYR A 32 -25.68 -25.13 -35.33
CA TYR A 32 -26.16 -26.50 -35.08
C TYR A 32 -27.45 -26.51 -34.24
N ARG A 33 -27.50 -25.73 -33.15
CA ARG A 33 -28.73 -25.58 -32.35
C ARG A 33 -29.85 -24.90 -33.12
N TYR A 34 -29.53 -23.94 -33.98
CA TYR A 34 -30.51 -23.22 -34.79
C TYR A 34 -31.12 -24.09 -35.90
N LEU A 35 -30.31 -24.94 -36.54
CA LEU A 35 -30.76 -25.84 -37.62
C LEU A 35 -31.52 -27.07 -37.10
N ASN A 36 -31.30 -27.49 -35.84
CA ASN A 36 -31.88 -28.71 -35.27
C ASN A 36 -32.86 -28.46 -34.11
N ASN A 37 -33.53 -27.30 -34.08
CA ASN A 37 -34.69 -27.09 -33.19
C ASN A 37 -35.83 -28.05 -33.57
N GLY A 38 -35.79 -29.26 -33.02
CA GLY A 38 -36.87 -30.26 -33.16
C GLY A 38 -36.46 -31.73 -33.13
N VAL A 39 -35.17 -32.10 -33.15
CA VAL A 39 -34.76 -33.52 -33.20
C VAL A 39 -34.14 -33.97 -31.87
N ILE A 40 -34.58 -35.15 -31.41
CA ILE A 40 -34.18 -35.78 -30.15
C ILE A 40 -32.67 -36.07 -30.17
N PRO A 41 -31.94 -35.83 -29.06
CA PRO A 41 -30.50 -36.11 -29.00
C PRO A 41 -30.19 -37.58 -29.28
N GLY A 42 -29.31 -37.85 -30.25
CA GLY A 42 -28.73 -39.19 -30.47
C GLY A 42 -28.95 -39.84 -31.85
N ASP A 43 -29.65 -39.20 -32.79
CA ASP A 43 -30.02 -39.86 -34.07
C ASP A 43 -29.37 -39.24 -35.32
N SER A 44 -28.31 -38.43 -35.16
CA SER A 44 -27.55 -37.92 -36.30
C SER A 44 -26.10 -38.43 -36.30
N LYS A 45 -25.61 -38.87 -37.46
CA LYS A 45 -24.18 -39.20 -37.72
C LYS A 45 -23.20 -38.08 -37.32
N ALA A 46 -23.69 -36.85 -37.12
CA ALA A 46 -22.88 -35.73 -36.65
C ALA A 46 -22.60 -35.79 -35.14
N ASP A 47 -23.52 -36.35 -34.33
CA ASP A 47 -23.29 -36.54 -32.89
C ASP A 47 -22.16 -37.56 -32.64
N GLU A 48 -22.07 -38.61 -33.47
CA GLU A 48 -20.97 -39.59 -33.42
C GLU A 48 -19.58 -38.96 -33.63
N ILE A 49 -19.47 -37.90 -34.42
CA ILE A 49 -18.18 -37.21 -34.67
C ILE A 49 -17.70 -36.47 -33.42
N PHE A 50 -18.62 -35.93 -32.60
CA PHE A 50 -18.28 -35.21 -31.37
C PHE A 50 -17.97 -36.14 -30.18
N PHE A 51 -18.55 -37.34 -30.15
CA PHE A 51 -18.37 -38.28 -29.04
C PHE A 51 -17.31 -39.37 -29.32
N ASN A 52 -17.17 -39.86 -30.55
CA ASN A 52 -16.37 -41.06 -30.85
C ASN A 52 -15.05 -40.80 -31.59
N HIS A 53 -14.89 -39.65 -32.28
CA HIS A 53 -13.63 -39.35 -32.98
C HIS A 53 -12.79 -38.31 -32.23
N VAL A 54 -11.89 -38.82 -31.40
CA VAL A 54 -10.90 -38.02 -30.67
C VAL A 54 -9.76 -37.66 -31.63
N SER A 55 -9.99 -36.71 -32.53
CA SER A 55 -8.91 -36.17 -33.37
C SER A 55 -7.86 -35.51 -32.50
N GLU A 56 -6.61 -35.48 -32.97
CA GLU A 56 -5.48 -34.86 -32.27
C GLU A 56 -5.78 -33.39 -31.94
N SER A 57 -6.48 -32.69 -32.83
CA SER A 57 -6.97 -31.32 -32.65
C SER A 57 -8.01 -31.19 -31.53
N TRP A 58 -8.88 -32.19 -31.35
CA TRP A 58 -9.88 -32.20 -30.26
C TRP A 58 -9.23 -32.52 -28.90
N ASN A 59 -8.28 -33.45 -28.87
CA ASN A 59 -7.46 -33.70 -27.68
C ASN A 59 -6.61 -32.48 -27.30
N TRP A 60 -6.03 -31.80 -28.28
CA TRP A 60 -5.32 -30.55 -28.07
C TRP A 60 -6.25 -29.46 -27.53
N THR A 61 -7.45 -29.31 -28.09
CA THR A 61 -8.46 -28.34 -27.63
C THR A 61 -8.93 -28.64 -26.22
N LYS A 62 -9.21 -29.91 -25.89
CA LYS A 62 -9.59 -30.35 -24.54
C LYS A 62 -8.46 -30.15 -23.54
N THR A 63 -7.22 -30.50 -23.92
CA THR A 63 -6.03 -30.31 -23.08
C THR A 63 -5.74 -28.83 -22.86
N MET A 64 -5.90 -28.00 -23.89
CA MET A 64 -5.72 -26.56 -23.78
C MET A 64 -6.86 -25.92 -22.98
N TYR A 65 -8.11 -26.34 -23.14
CA TYR A 65 -9.22 -25.91 -22.30
C TYR A 65 -9.00 -26.31 -20.84
N GLN A 66 -8.55 -27.53 -20.55
CA GLN A 66 -8.19 -27.96 -19.21
C GLN A 66 -7.01 -27.16 -18.66
N ARG A 67 -5.95 -26.93 -19.45
CA ARG A 67 -4.82 -26.08 -19.05
C ARG A 67 -5.23 -24.63 -18.82
N LEU A 68 -6.12 -24.09 -19.63
CA LEU A 68 -6.71 -22.75 -19.44
C LEU A 68 -7.61 -22.72 -18.21
N THR A 69 -8.38 -23.77 -17.96
CA THR A 69 -9.24 -23.86 -16.78
C THR A 69 -8.39 -24.00 -15.52
N THR A 70 -7.32 -24.80 -15.53
CA THR A 70 -6.35 -24.92 -14.44
C THR A 70 -5.57 -23.61 -14.27
N ALA A 71 -5.11 -22.98 -15.35
CA ALA A 71 -4.45 -21.68 -15.29
C ALA A 71 -5.41 -20.56 -14.84
N TYR A 72 -6.69 -20.63 -15.17
CA TYR A 72 -7.74 -19.72 -14.70
C TYR A 72 -8.12 -19.99 -13.23
N MET A 73 -8.12 -21.25 -12.81
CA MET A 73 -8.26 -21.66 -11.40
C MET A 73 -7.05 -21.22 -10.57
N ASP A 74 -5.83 -21.32 -11.12
CA ASP A 74 -4.59 -20.85 -10.50
C ASP A 74 -4.44 -19.32 -10.58
N TYR A 75 -4.96 -18.64 -11.62
CA TYR A 75 -5.06 -17.19 -11.70
C TYR A 75 -6.08 -16.62 -10.69
N ASN A 76 -7.08 -17.43 -10.31
CA ASN A 76 -8.03 -17.13 -9.23
C ASN A 76 -7.49 -17.46 -7.82
N LYS A 77 -6.34 -18.15 -7.69
CA LYS A 77 -5.61 -18.16 -6.43
C LYS A 77 -4.95 -16.80 -6.29
N PHE A 78 -5.41 -15.99 -5.35
CA PHE A 78 -4.78 -14.71 -5.07
C PHE A 78 -3.29 -14.96 -4.80
N ASN A 79 -2.42 -14.43 -5.66
CA ASN A 79 -0.98 -14.35 -5.38
C ASN A 79 -0.80 -13.39 -4.21
N VAL A 80 -0.94 -13.93 -2.99
CA VAL A 80 -0.78 -13.19 -1.74
C VAL A 80 0.62 -13.44 -1.23
N LYS A 81 1.45 -12.40 -1.20
CA LYS A 81 2.81 -12.47 -0.65
C LYS A 81 2.94 -11.57 0.57
N VAL A 82 3.41 -12.13 1.67
CA VAL A 82 3.69 -11.37 2.90
C VAL A 82 4.87 -10.43 2.66
N CYS A 83 4.71 -9.17 3.04
CA CYS A 83 5.71 -8.12 2.97
C CYS A 83 5.80 -7.52 4.37
N GLN A 84 6.76 -8.02 5.18
CA GLN A 84 7.08 -7.53 6.55
C GLN A 84 7.27 -6.01 6.59
N PRO A 85 7.49 -5.31 7.71
CA PRO A 85 6.78 -5.50 8.97
C PRO A 85 5.24 -5.42 8.91
N ASP A 86 4.56 -4.91 7.86
CA ASP A 86 3.12 -4.61 8.00
C ASP A 86 2.23 -4.67 6.74
N ALA A 87 2.64 -5.42 5.70
CA ALA A 87 1.95 -5.42 4.42
C ALA A 87 1.78 -6.80 3.78
N VAL A 88 0.84 -6.87 2.83
CA VAL A 88 0.68 -8.02 1.93
C VAL A 88 0.55 -7.50 0.50
N LEU A 89 1.19 -8.18 -0.44
CA LEU A 89 0.97 -7.96 -1.86
C LEU A 89 -0.19 -8.84 -2.31
N ILE A 90 -1.21 -8.24 -2.90
CA ILE A 90 -2.35 -8.95 -3.49
C ILE A 90 -2.51 -8.50 -4.92
N SER A 91 -2.43 -9.45 -5.85
CA SER A 91 -2.51 -9.17 -7.29
C SER A 91 -1.48 -8.12 -7.73
N GLY A 92 -0.30 -8.10 -7.09
CA GLY A 92 0.76 -7.13 -7.34
C GLY A 92 0.55 -5.74 -6.68
N LYS A 93 -0.56 -5.51 -5.98
CA LYS A 93 -0.85 -4.27 -5.26
C LYS A 93 -0.52 -4.42 -3.77
N ARG A 94 0.06 -3.37 -3.18
CA ARG A 94 0.42 -3.36 -1.74
C ARG A 94 -0.79 -3.01 -0.90
N PHE A 95 -1.14 -3.88 0.04
CA PHE A 95 -2.08 -3.60 1.12
C PHE A 95 -1.35 -3.61 2.46
N SER A 96 -1.14 -2.45 3.06
CA SER A 96 -0.40 -2.29 4.32
C SER A 96 -1.24 -1.69 5.43
N ARG A 97 -0.73 -1.73 6.67
CA ARG A 97 -1.29 -0.95 7.78
C ARG A 97 -1.50 0.52 7.40
N THR A 98 -0.50 1.15 6.77
CA THR A 98 -0.59 2.55 6.32
C THR A 98 -1.69 2.76 5.29
N TYR A 99 -1.91 1.81 4.37
CA TYR A 99 -3.02 1.88 3.40
C TYR A 99 -4.36 2.01 4.14
N ILE A 100 -4.56 1.15 5.16
CA ILE A 100 -5.77 1.14 5.98
C ILE A 100 -5.90 2.45 6.76
N GLN A 101 -4.84 2.88 7.44
CA GLN A 101 -4.83 4.11 8.23
C GLN A 101 -5.13 5.36 7.41
N GLU A 102 -4.58 5.46 6.21
CA GLU A 102 -4.84 6.59 5.33
C GLU A 102 -6.27 6.56 4.79
N PHE A 103 -6.76 5.39 4.35
CA PHE A 103 -8.15 5.22 3.93
C PHE A 103 -9.09 5.69 5.06
N TYR A 104 -8.84 5.20 6.27
CA TYR A 104 -9.62 5.53 7.45
C TYR A 104 -9.58 7.03 7.75
N THR A 105 -8.39 7.65 7.71
CA THR A 105 -8.23 9.11 7.89
C THR A 105 -9.01 9.90 6.84
N ASN A 106 -9.02 9.45 5.58
CA ASN A 106 -9.82 10.07 4.53
C ASN A 106 -11.33 9.95 4.81
N MET A 107 -11.79 8.83 5.39
CA MET A 107 -13.19 8.67 5.80
C MET A 107 -13.57 9.63 6.92
N THR A 108 -12.73 9.73 7.95
CA THR A 108 -12.90 10.67 9.07
C THR A 108 -13.01 12.10 8.56
N ALA A 109 -12.06 12.56 7.73
CA ALA A 109 -12.06 13.92 7.20
C ALA A 109 -13.30 14.22 6.34
N ARG A 110 -13.75 13.25 5.53
CA ARG A 110 -14.95 13.40 4.72
C ARG A 110 -16.23 13.45 5.56
N PHE A 111 -16.31 12.61 6.59
CA PHE A 111 -17.44 12.61 7.53
C PHE A 111 -17.53 13.94 8.28
N ASP A 112 -16.41 14.42 8.84
CA ASP A 112 -16.37 15.69 9.57
C ASP A 112 -16.71 16.88 8.65
N GLY A 113 -16.18 16.89 7.43
CA GLY A 113 -16.56 17.90 6.43
C GLY A 113 -18.05 17.87 6.05
N ASN A 114 -18.71 16.73 6.17
CA ASN A 114 -20.16 16.62 5.98
C ASN A 114 -20.95 17.13 7.20
N ILE A 115 -20.43 16.96 8.43
CA ILE A 115 -21.00 17.64 9.61
C ILE A 115 -20.97 19.15 9.40
N ASP A 116 -19.86 19.70 8.90
CA ASP A 116 -19.74 21.13 8.64
C ASP A 116 -20.74 21.64 7.59
N LYS A 117 -21.04 20.85 6.55
CA LYS A 117 -22.10 21.18 5.60
C LYS A 117 -23.48 21.18 6.25
N LEU A 118 -23.77 20.22 7.14
CA LEU A 118 -25.06 20.14 7.83
C LEU A 118 -25.29 21.31 8.80
N LYS A 119 -24.23 21.96 9.31
CA LYS A 119 -24.33 23.16 10.16
C LYS A 119 -25.03 24.33 9.48
N HIS A 120 -25.12 24.33 8.15
CA HIS A 120 -25.93 25.31 7.42
C HIS A 120 -27.43 25.16 7.71
N TYR A 121 -27.91 23.93 7.92
CA TYR A 121 -29.33 23.62 8.10
C TYR A 121 -29.71 23.37 9.57
N PHE A 122 -28.76 22.94 10.41
CA PHE A 122 -29.03 22.57 11.80
C PHE A 122 -28.07 23.23 12.80
N LEU A 123 -28.65 23.76 13.88
CA LEU A 123 -27.98 24.19 15.10
C LEU A 123 -27.68 22.99 16.01
N LYS A 124 -26.76 23.18 16.96
CA LYS A 124 -26.35 22.16 17.96
C LYS A 124 -25.80 20.87 17.34
N LEU A 125 -25.23 20.95 16.14
CA LEU A 125 -24.41 19.87 15.58
C LEU A 125 -23.02 19.89 16.23
N TRP A 126 -22.93 19.28 17.41
CA TRP A 126 -21.69 19.10 18.15
C TRP A 126 -20.73 18.15 17.43
N SER A 127 -19.46 18.13 17.83
CA SER A 127 -18.50 17.19 17.27
C SER A 127 -18.80 15.75 17.69
N VAL A 128 -18.32 14.78 16.89
CA VAL A 128 -18.42 13.34 17.20
C VAL A 128 -17.91 13.04 18.61
N LYS A 129 -16.73 13.58 18.94
CA LYS A 129 -16.12 13.42 20.26
C LYS A 129 -16.99 13.98 21.38
N HIS A 130 -17.59 15.15 21.20
CA HIS A 130 -18.46 15.75 22.22
C HIS A 130 -19.69 14.89 22.51
N ILE A 131 -20.35 14.39 21.47
CA ILE A 131 -21.52 13.51 21.61
C ILE A 131 -21.13 12.19 22.30
N ALA A 132 -20.03 11.57 21.87
CA ALA A 132 -19.54 10.35 22.48
C ALA A 132 -19.16 10.56 23.95
N ASP A 133 -18.44 11.63 24.29
CA ASP A 133 -18.03 11.91 25.67
C ASP A 133 -19.22 12.19 26.60
N THR A 134 -20.25 12.85 26.07
CA THR A 134 -21.45 13.20 26.84
C THR A 134 -22.42 12.02 27.00
N LEU A 135 -22.57 11.17 25.98
CA LEU A 135 -23.56 10.09 25.99
C LEU A 135 -22.94 8.72 26.27
N LEU A 136 -21.90 8.33 25.55
CA LEU A 136 -21.27 7.01 25.67
C LEU A 136 -20.21 6.93 26.79
N ASN A 137 -19.43 7.98 27.01
CA ASN A 137 -18.32 7.96 27.97
C ASN A 137 -18.66 8.69 29.28
N SER A 138 -19.91 9.07 29.51
CA SER A 138 -20.31 9.84 30.67
C SER A 138 -20.32 9.00 31.95
N GLY A 139 -19.20 9.08 32.70
CA GLY A 139 -19.06 8.74 34.12
C GLY A 139 -19.44 7.31 34.57
N ALA A 140 -19.08 6.95 35.80
CA ALA A 140 -19.31 5.61 36.37
C ALA A 140 -20.81 5.24 36.54
N ASN A 141 -21.74 6.18 36.36
CA ASN A 141 -23.18 5.99 36.60
C ASN A 141 -23.97 5.53 35.36
N SER A 142 -23.35 5.45 34.18
CA SER A 142 -23.99 4.95 32.96
C SER A 142 -23.95 3.42 32.90
N ASN A 143 -25.09 2.76 33.09
CA ASN A 143 -25.21 1.31 32.97
C ASN A 143 -25.75 0.93 31.58
N PHE A 144 -24.87 0.41 30.71
CA PHE A 144 -25.24 -0.09 29.38
C PHE A 144 -25.44 -1.61 29.35
N CYS A 145 -25.49 -2.28 30.51
CA CYS A 145 -25.72 -3.72 30.55
C CYS A 145 -27.08 -4.07 29.94
N GLU A 146 -27.07 -4.97 28.97
CA GLU A 146 -28.26 -5.54 28.37
C GLU A 146 -28.04 -7.02 28.03
N SER A 147 -29.13 -7.79 28.03
CA SER A 147 -29.09 -9.20 27.63
C SER A 147 -28.98 -9.30 26.12
N ARG A 148 -27.97 -10.03 25.62
CA ARG A 148 -27.87 -10.34 24.18
C ARG A 148 -28.91 -11.35 23.71
N ALA A 149 -29.43 -12.19 24.62
CA ALA A 149 -30.50 -13.15 24.33
C ALA A 149 -31.89 -12.50 24.32
N ALA A 150 -32.07 -11.42 25.09
CA ALA A 150 -33.29 -10.62 25.16
C ALA A 150 -32.93 -9.13 25.08
N PRO A 151 -32.53 -8.63 23.91
CA PRO A 151 -32.13 -7.24 23.72
C PRO A 151 -33.30 -6.29 23.96
N LYS A 152 -32.99 -5.06 24.40
CA LYS A 152 -33.97 -3.96 24.35
C LYS A 152 -34.35 -3.68 22.89
N ASP A 153 -35.58 -3.21 22.68
CA ASP A 153 -36.11 -2.92 21.33
C ASP A 153 -35.30 -1.88 20.54
N SER A 154 -34.55 -1.03 21.24
CA SER A 154 -33.69 -0.01 20.63
C SER A 154 -32.47 0.27 21.51
N LEU A 155 -31.33 0.52 20.86
CA LEU A 155 -30.12 1.00 21.52
C LEU A 155 -30.36 2.31 22.29
N PHE A 156 -31.32 3.14 21.88
CA PHE A 156 -31.65 4.37 22.58
C PHE A 156 -32.30 4.16 23.96
N LEU A 157 -32.87 2.97 24.23
CA LEU A 157 -33.42 2.62 25.54
C LEU A 157 -32.34 2.35 26.60
N LEU A 158 -31.06 2.44 26.22
CA LEU A 158 -29.92 2.41 27.13
C LEU A 158 -29.60 3.79 27.72
N PHE A 159 -30.22 4.86 27.21
CA PHE A 159 -29.98 6.23 27.64
C PHE A 159 -31.25 6.85 28.22
N THR A 160 -31.09 7.86 29.07
CA THR A 160 -32.25 8.62 29.57
C THR A 160 -32.75 9.61 28.51
N GLU A 161 -34.05 9.82 28.44
CA GLU A 161 -34.67 10.77 27.49
C GLU A 161 -34.12 12.19 27.65
N LYS A 162 -33.82 12.61 28.88
CA LYS A 162 -33.20 13.91 29.17
C LYS A 162 -31.80 14.04 28.55
N GLN A 163 -30.99 12.98 28.61
CA GLN A 163 -29.65 12.99 28.00
C GLN A 163 -29.74 13.10 26.47
N LEU A 164 -30.64 12.33 25.85
CA LEU A 164 -30.82 12.33 24.41
C LEU A 164 -31.37 13.68 23.90
N SER A 165 -32.43 14.19 24.53
CA SER A 165 -33.09 15.45 24.09
C SER A 165 -32.19 16.68 24.12
N LEU A 166 -31.26 16.77 25.09
CA LEU A 166 -30.29 17.87 25.18
C LEU A 166 -29.32 17.94 24.00
N GLN A 167 -29.08 16.81 23.34
CA GLN A 167 -28.08 16.65 22.28
C GLN A 167 -28.69 16.57 20.88
N MET A 168 -30.02 16.69 20.77
CA MET A 168 -30.71 16.64 19.48
C MET A 168 -30.46 17.92 18.66
N PRO A 169 -30.11 17.80 17.36
CA PRO A 169 -30.02 18.93 16.46
C PRO A 169 -31.34 19.68 16.34
N GLN A 170 -31.26 20.99 16.13
CA GLN A 170 -32.42 21.86 15.92
C GLN A 170 -32.28 22.52 14.56
N THR A 171 -33.38 22.74 13.83
CA THR A 171 -33.32 23.47 12.55
C THR A 171 -32.88 24.92 12.77
N VAL A 172 -32.08 25.44 11.84
CA VAL A 172 -31.75 26.86 11.82
C VAL A 172 -33.02 27.63 11.45
N PRO A 173 -33.45 28.62 12.25
CA PRO A 173 -34.59 29.46 11.90
C PRO A 173 -34.38 30.13 10.55
N GLU A 174 -35.44 30.27 9.76
CA GLU A 174 -35.43 31.01 8.47
C GLU A 174 -34.64 30.36 7.32
N VAL A 175 -33.98 29.22 7.55
CA VAL A 175 -33.33 28.44 6.47
C VAL A 175 -34.29 27.36 5.96
N THR A 176 -34.61 27.41 4.67
CA THR A 176 -35.38 26.35 4.00
C THR A 176 -34.54 25.08 3.91
N LEU A 177 -35.08 23.98 4.42
CA LEU A 177 -34.42 22.69 4.39
C LEU A 177 -34.46 22.10 2.97
N ASP A 178 -33.28 21.88 2.38
CA ASP A 178 -33.15 21.13 1.13
C ASP A 178 -33.02 19.64 1.44
N THR A 179 -34.15 18.94 1.37
CA THR A 179 -34.25 17.52 1.74
C THR A 179 -33.33 16.65 0.89
N ASP A 180 -33.17 16.93 -0.41
CA ASP A 180 -32.33 16.14 -1.31
C ASP A 180 -30.85 16.28 -0.96
N VAL A 181 -30.41 17.51 -0.71
CA VAL A 181 -29.03 17.80 -0.30
C VAL A 181 -28.71 17.16 1.04
N VAL A 182 -29.59 17.32 2.05
CA VAL A 182 -29.39 16.72 3.37
C VAL A 182 -29.33 15.21 3.29
N THR A 183 -30.22 14.59 2.49
CA THR A 183 -30.23 13.14 2.28
C THR A 183 -28.94 12.65 1.65
N GLN A 184 -28.45 13.36 0.63
CA GLN A 184 -27.20 13.02 -0.04
C GLN A 184 -26.00 13.14 0.91
N ILE A 185 -25.98 14.16 1.77
CA ILE A 185 -24.93 14.34 2.79
C ILE A 185 -24.95 13.19 3.81
N VAL A 186 -26.13 12.85 4.35
CA VAL A 186 -26.25 11.74 5.33
C VAL A 186 -25.95 10.38 4.68
N SER A 187 -26.32 10.18 3.42
CA SER A 187 -25.96 8.97 2.65
C SER A 187 -24.44 8.84 2.52
N ASP A 188 -23.74 9.93 2.17
CA ASP A 188 -22.28 9.99 2.07
C ASP A 188 -21.58 9.73 3.44
N MET A 189 -22.13 10.27 4.53
CA MET A 189 -21.70 9.96 5.90
C MET A 189 -21.86 8.47 6.23
N GLY A 190 -22.96 7.85 5.80
CA GLY A 190 -23.20 6.42 5.96
C GLY A 190 -22.13 5.57 5.28
N VAL A 191 -21.75 5.91 4.05
CA VAL A 191 -20.67 5.19 3.32
C VAL A 191 -19.33 5.32 4.05
N CYS A 192 -19.00 6.49 4.60
CA CYS A 192 -17.79 6.69 5.41
C CYS A 192 -17.76 5.72 6.59
N VAL A 193 -18.86 5.64 7.35
CA VAL A 193 -18.97 4.76 8.52
C VAL A 193 -18.94 3.28 8.13
N MET A 194 -19.53 2.87 7.01
CA MET A 194 -19.41 1.50 6.51
C MET A 194 -17.95 1.10 6.29
N TRP A 195 -17.13 1.98 5.70
CA TRP A 195 -15.69 1.72 5.52
C TRP A 195 -14.93 1.72 6.84
N MET A 196 -15.29 2.59 7.78
CA MET A 196 -14.69 2.59 9.13
C MET A 196 -14.99 1.27 9.85
N ILE A 197 -16.23 0.79 9.84
CA ILE A 197 -16.62 -0.53 10.36
C ILE A 197 -15.83 -1.65 9.69
N TYR A 198 -15.71 -1.60 8.36
CA TYR A 198 -15.01 -2.64 7.60
C TYR A 198 -13.56 -2.83 8.05
N PHE A 199 -12.81 -1.74 8.27
CA PHE A 199 -11.41 -1.82 8.69
C PHE A 199 -11.24 -2.01 10.20
N SER A 200 -12.14 -1.45 11.00
CA SER A 200 -12.13 -1.58 12.46
C SER A 200 -12.31 -3.03 12.91
N ALA A 201 -13.16 -3.78 12.21
CA ALA A 201 -13.41 -5.17 12.49
C ALA A 201 -12.26 -6.08 12.02
N THR A 202 -11.81 -6.98 12.88
CA THR A 202 -10.65 -7.87 12.62
C THR A 202 -10.86 -8.87 11.49
N GLY A 203 -12.11 -9.24 11.22
CA GLY A 203 -12.45 -10.07 10.08
C GLY A 203 -13.20 -9.24 9.05
N PRO A 204 -12.85 -9.32 7.75
CA PRO A 204 -13.54 -8.52 6.75
C PRO A 204 -15.00 -8.94 6.61
N TYR A 205 -15.91 -7.98 6.77
CA TYR A 205 -17.32 -8.19 6.46
C TYR A 205 -17.54 -8.33 4.96
N ARG A 206 -18.57 -9.09 4.56
CA ARG A 206 -19.12 -8.92 3.22
C ARG A 206 -20.04 -7.70 3.21
N PHE A 207 -20.26 -7.15 2.03
CA PHE A 207 -21.17 -6.03 1.87
C PHE A 207 -22.58 -6.32 2.44
N PRO A 208 -23.22 -7.48 2.17
CA PRO A 208 -24.52 -7.81 2.75
C PRO A 208 -24.49 -7.93 4.28
N ASP A 209 -23.37 -8.32 4.89
CA ASP A 209 -23.26 -8.42 6.35
C ASP A 209 -23.24 -7.03 7.01
N MET A 210 -22.80 -5.99 6.29
CA MET A 210 -22.79 -4.60 6.78
C MET A 210 -24.11 -3.87 6.53
N VAL A 211 -24.78 -4.13 5.41
CA VAL A 211 -26.00 -3.39 5.06
C VAL A 211 -27.19 -3.75 5.98
N ILE A 212 -27.19 -4.96 6.55
CA ILE A 212 -28.22 -5.47 7.47
C ILE A 212 -28.07 -5.00 8.92
N LEU A 213 -27.13 -4.09 9.21
CA LEU A 213 -26.96 -3.63 10.58
C LEU A 213 -28.20 -2.85 11.04
N LYS A 214 -28.70 -3.22 12.22
CA LYS A 214 -29.88 -2.68 12.88
C LYS A 214 -29.53 -2.27 14.30
N TYR A 215 -29.94 -1.07 14.69
CA TYR A 215 -29.81 -0.54 16.05
C TYR A 215 -31.13 -0.58 16.83
N ALA A 216 -32.22 -0.96 16.18
CA ALA A 216 -33.54 -1.14 16.80
C ALA A 216 -34.40 -2.14 16.02
N GLY A 217 -35.51 -2.56 16.64
CA GLY A 217 -36.42 -3.59 16.16
C GLY A 217 -35.85 -5.01 16.31
N ASN A 218 -36.57 -5.99 15.81
CA ASN A 218 -36.16 -7.39 15.98
C ASN A 218 -34.89 -7.69 15.18
N ASN A 219 -34.14 -8.70 15.63
CA ASN A 219 -32.80 -9.02 15.11
C ASN A 219 -31.84 -7.83 15.15
N ARG A 220 -31.99 -6.93 16.14
CA ARG A 220 -30.97 -5.92 16.46
C ARG A 220 -29.64 -6.63 16.64
N ASN A 221 -28.63 -6.17 15.92
CA ASN A 221 -27.31 -6.78 15.86
C ASN A 221 -26.19 -5.80 16.29
N LEU A 222 -26.56 -4.62 16.77
CA LEU A 222 -25.67 -3.63 17.38
C LEU A 222 -25.90 -3.53 18.88
N PHE A 223 -24.82 -3.67 19.64
CA PHE A 223 -24.79 -3.65 21.09
C PHE A 223 -23.69 -2.72 21.59
N ILE A 224 -23.79 -2.27 22.85
CA ILE A 224 -22.73 -1.49 23.51
C ILE A 224 -22.06 -2.42 24.52
N ASP A 225 -20.75 -2.58 24.43
CA ASP A 225 -19.98 -3.24 25.47
C ASP A 225 -19.98 -2.35 26.74
N PRO A 226 -20.51 -2.83 27.88
CA PRO A 226 -20.56 -2.05 29.11
C PRO A 226 -19.17 -1.68 29.65
N GLU A 227 -18.13 -2.46 29.35
CA GLU A 227 -16.77 -2.21 29.86
C GLU A 227 -16.02 -1.22 28.99
N THR A 228 -15.80 -1.53 27.71
CA THR A 228 -15.01 -0.68 26.81
C THR A 228 -15.78 0.50 26.25
N ARG A 229 -17.12 0.51 26.38
CA ARG A 229 -18.02 1.50 25.75
C ARG A 229 -17.85 1.58 24.24
N CYS A 230 -17.40 0.49 23.62
CA CYS A 230 -17.33 0.29 22.19
C CYS A 230 -18.58 -0.42 21.68
N LEU A 231 -18.88 -0.23 20.39
CA LEU A 231 -19.99 -0.92 19.75
C LEU A 231 -19.57 -2.32 19.31
N GLU A 232 -20.44 -3.29 19.56
CA GLU A 232 -20.29 -4.69 19.16
C GLU A 232 -21.30 -5.03 18.06
N ILE A 233 -20.85 -5.74 17.05
CA ILE A 233 -21.66 -6.23 15.94
C ILE A 233 -21.79 -7.74 16.04
N ILE A 234 -23.02 -8.25 16.12
CA ILE A 234 -23.32 -9.68 16.18
C ILE A 234 -24.06 -10.12 14.91
N THR A 235 -23.36 -10.80 14.00
CA THR A 235 -23.94 -11.26 12.72
C THR A 235 -23.86 -12.78 12.58
N SER A 236 -24.81 -13.39 11.89
CA SER A 236 -24.81 -14.83 11.57
C SER A 236 -24.12 -15.12 10.24
N TYR A 237 -23.21 -16.10 10.21
CA TYR A 237 -22.48 -16.46 8.98
C TYR A 237 -23.31 -17.34 8.03
N SER A 238 -23.51 -16.92 6.77
CA SER A 238 -24.51 -17.58 5.90
C SER A 238 -24.05 -18.80 5.10
N LYS A 239 -22.76 -19.09 4.98
CA LYS A 239 -22.33 -20.21 4.10
C LYS A 239 -22.54 -21.59 4.74
N THR A 240 -22.63 -21.69 6.05
CA THR A 240 -22.73 -22.99 6.74
C THR A 240 -24.17 -23.49 6.91
N ARG A 241 -25.19 -22.69 6.53
CA ARG A 241 -26.62 -22.96 6.78
C ARG A 241 -26.96 -23.27 8.26
N ARG A 242 -26.03 -23.00 9.18
CA ARG A 242 -26.18 -23.10 10.64
C ARG A 242 -26.09 -21.69 11.20
N GLU A 243 -26.93 -21.35 12.18
CA GLU A 243 -26.92 -20.05 12.87
C GLU A 243 -25.69 -19.96 13.80
N GLU A 244 -24.50 -19.79 13.22
CA GLU A 244 -23.29 -19.46 13.98
C GLU A 244 -23.16 -17.93 14.08
N TYR A 245 -23.31 -17.42 15.29
CA TYR A 245 -23.16 -16.00 15.60
C TYR A 245 -21.68 -15.64 15.74
N LEU A 246 -21.29 -14.53 15.12
CA LEU A 246 -19.97 -13.91 15.29
C LEU A 246 -20.13 -12.52 15.88
N CYS A 247 -19.53 -12.33 17.04
CA CYS A 247 -19.35 -11.02 17.66
C CYS A 247 -18.03 -10.39 17.19
N LYS A 248 -18.09 -9.16 16.69
CA LYS A 248 -16.90 -8.33 16.43
C LYS A 248 -17.06 -6.99 17.13
N THR A 249 -16.08 -6.63 17.94
CA THR A 249 -16.03 -5.35 18.63
C THR A 249 -15.34 -4.32 17.74
N LEU A 250 -15.88 -3.11 17.67
CA LEU A 250 -15.28 -1.99 16.96
C LEU A 250 -14.27 -1.26 17.86
N ASP A 251 -13.31 -0.58 17.26
CA ASP A 251 -12.43 0.33 17.99
C ASP A 251 -13.21 1.55 18.50
N LYS A 252 -12.62 2.29 19.44
CA LYS A 252 -13.29 3.40 20.09
C LYS A 252 -13.69 4.51 19.12
N GLN A 253 -12.80 4.88 18.20
CA GLN A 253 -13.08 5.93 17.22
C GLN A 253 -14.21 5.51 16.29
N THR A 254 -14.16 4.29 15.73
CA THR A 254 -15.24 3.79 14.87
C THR A 254 -16.57 3.73 15.61
N SER A 255 -16.57 3.31 16.88
CA SER A 255 -17.76 3.27 17.73
C SER A 255 -18.37 4.65 17.92
N ASP A 256 -17.56 5.67 18.19
CA ASP A 256 -18.02 7.04 18.39
C ASP A 256 -18.63 7.62 17.10
N TYR A 257 -18.00 7.38 15.93
CA TYR A 257 -18.53 7.81 14.63
C TYR A 257 -19.82 7.09 14.24
N LEU A 258 -19.89 5.77 14.46
CA LEU A 258 -21.10 4.99 14.20
C LEU A 258 -22.24 5.43 15.13
N PHE A 259 -21.96 5.67 16.40
CA PHE A 259 -22.95 6.19 17.34
C PHE A 259 -23.43 7.58 16.93
N TYR A 260 -22.52 8.50 16.58
CA TYR A 260 -22.91 9.82 16.07
C TYR A 260 -23.78 9.71 14.81
N TYR A 261 -23.43 8.81 13.89
CA TYR A 261 -24.24 8.59 12.69
C TYR A 261 -25.66 8.13 13.06
N ILE A 262 -25.78 7.09 13.89
CA ILE A 262 -27.07 6.54 14.34
C ILE A 262 -27.89 7.55 15.13
N PHE A 263 -27.27 8.31 16.02
CA PHE A 263 -27.96 9.21 16.94
C PHE A 263 -28.27 10.57 16.30
N VAL A 264 -27.29 11.19 15.66
CA VAL A 264 -27.38 12.56 15.15
C VAL A 264 -27.74 12.59 13.67
N ALA A 265 -26.94 11.95 12.81
CA ALA A 265 -27.13 12.05 11.35
C ALA A 265 -28.44 11.40 10.89
N ARG A 266 -28.82 10.26 11.49
CA ARG A 266 -30.13 9.64 11.23
C ARG A 266 -31.29 10.44 11.78
N ALA A 267 -31.13 11.14 12.90
CA ALA A 267 -32.17 12.04 13.42
C ALA A 267 -32.39 13.22 12.46
N VAL A 268 -31.30 13.81 11.95
CA VAL A 268 -31.33 14.83 10.89
C VAL A 268 -32.08 14.31 9.65
N LEU A 269 -31.72 13.12 9.16
CA LEU A 269 -32.39 12.52 8.00
C LEU A 269 -33.89 12.30 8.23
N LYS A 270 -34.27 11.74 9.39
CA LYS A 270 -35.69 11.51 9.73
C LYS A 270 -36.47 12.82 9.80
N HIS A 271 -35.87 13.86 10.39
CA HIS A 271 -36.48 15.18 10.43
C HIS A 271 -36.68 15.74 9.01
N SER A 272 -35.71 15.58 8.12
CA SER A 272 -35.80 16.03 6.73
C SER A 272 -36.85 15.30 5.89
N MET A 273 -37.07 14.01 6.14
CA MET A 273 -38.08 13.22 5.43
C MET A 273 -39.52 13.53 5.88
N GLY A 274 -39.70 13.96 7.13
CA GLY A 274 -41.01 14.20 7.73
C GLY A 274 -41.72 12.92 8.20
N GLU A 275 -42.80 13.08 8.97
CA GLU A 275 -43.50 11.96 9.62
C GLU A 275 -44.33 11.09 8.67
N ASN A 276 -44.69 11.63 7.50
CA ASN A 276 -45.55 11.00 6.50
C ASN A 276 -44.77 10.40 5.33
N TYR A 277 -43.46 10.22 5.45
CA TYR A 277 -42.64 9.65 4.39
C TYR A 277 -43.05 8.19 4.11
N ASP A 278 -43.45 7.92 2.87
CA ASP A 278 -43.89 6.61 2.37
C ASP A 278 -42.99 6.05 1.26
N GLY A 279 -41.87 6.71 1.01
CA GLY A 279 -41.06 6.47 -0.18
C GLY A 279 -40.19 5.21 -0.17
N MET A 280 -40.13 4.40 0.90
CA MET A 280 -39.25 3.23 0.91
C MET A 280 -39.79 2.09 0.03
N ASN A 281 -38.92 1.53 -0.82
CA ASN A 281 -39.27 0.37 -1.65
C ASN A 281 -39.44 -0.90 -0.81
N LYS A 282 -40.39 -1.76 -1.19
CA LYS A 282 -40.54 -3.10 -0.59
C LYS A 282 -39.36 -4.02 -0.89
N ASP A 283 -38.76 -3.87 -2.07
CA ASP A 283 -37.45 -4.47 -2.36
C ASP A 283 -36.33 -3.53 -1.90
N LEU A 284 -35.93 -3.69 -0.65
CA LEU A 284 -34.88 -2.89 -0.02
C LEU A 284 -33.46 -3.26 -0.49
N PHE A 285 -33.29 -4.38 -1.20
CA PHE A 285 -31.99 -5.04 -1.40
C PHE A 285 -31.55 -5.17 -2.87
N GLN A 286 -32.22 -4.44 -3.77
CA GLN A 286 -32.12 -4.27 -5.24
C GLN A 286 -30.86 -4.79 -6.00
N ASP A 287 -29.67 -4.80 -5.37
CA ASP A 287 -28.36 -5.14 -5.97
C ASP A 287 -27.81 -6.54 -5.58
N THR A 288 -28.55 -7.39 -4.87
CA THR A 288 -28.01 -8.67 -4.32
C THR A 288 -28.35 -9.90 -5.18
N ASN A 289 -27.33 -10.41 -5.88
CA ASN A 289 -27.47 -11.40 -6.96
C ASN A 289 -27.37 -12.87 -6.52
N THR A 290 -27.16 -13.18 -5.23
CA THR A 290 -26.98 -14.58 -4.79
C THR A 290 -28.07 -15.07 -3.83
N VAL A 291 -28.52 -16.31 -4.03
CA VAL A 291 -29.58 -16.97 -3.25
C VAL A 291 -29.31 -16.95 -1.74
N ALA A 292 -28.03 -17.06 -1.32
CA ALA A 292 -27.64 -17.05 0.09
C ALA A 292 -27.67 -15.64 0.72
N GLU A 293 -27.41 -14.60 -0.07
CA GLU A 293 -27.53 -13.21 0.37
C GLU A 293 -29.00 -12.84 0.47
N GLN A 294 -29.81 -13.18 -0.55
CA GLN A 294 -31.26 -13.00 -0.52
C GLN A 294 -31.91 -13.71 0.68
N TYR A 295 -31.45 -14.91 1.04
CA TYR A 295 -31.93 -15.64 2.23
C TYR A 295 -31.61 -14.92 3.55
N LEU A 296 -30.38 -14.44 3.75
CA LEU A 296 -30.02 -13.62 4.92
C LEU A 296 -30.91 -12.37 5.00
N LEU A 297 -31.00 -11.65 3.90
CA LEU A 297 -31.66 -10.35 3.81
C LEU A 297 -33.16 -10.48 4.09
N ARG A 298 -33.79 -11.56 3.58
CA ARG A 298 -35.20 -11.88 3.83
C ARG A 298 -35.49 -12.24 5.29
N ASN A 299 -34.56 -12.91 5.99
CA ASN A 299 -34.71 -13.25 7.42
C ASN A 299 -34.67 -12.03 8.34
N TYR A 300 -33.94 -10.97 7.96
CA TYR A 300 -33.87 -9.73 8.76
C TYR A 300 -35.13 -8.86 8.60
N LEU A 301 -35.85 -8.97 7.49
CA LEU A 301 -37.17 -8.35 7.30
C LEU A 301 -38.29 -9.20 7.93
N SER A 302 -38.36 -10.50 7.64
CA SER A 302 -39.49 -11.36 7.99
C SER A 302 -39.73 -11.55 9.49
N ARG A 303 -38.69 -11.41 10.32
CA ARG A 303 -38.80 -11.52 11.78
C ARG A 303 -38.98 -10.17 12.48
N SER A 304 -39.17 -9.05 11.75
CA SER A 304 -39.13 -7.68 12.30
C SER A 304 -40.29 -7.24 13.20
N VAL A 305 -41.36 -8.03 13.39
CA VAL A 305 -42.47 -7.63 14.28
C VAL A 305 -42.95 -8.79 15.16
N GLY A 306 -42.82 -8.63 16.47
CA GLY A 306 -43.22 -9.60 17.50
C GLY A 306 -44.74 -9.75 17.70
N ASN A 307 -45.57 -9.31 16.76
CA ASN A 307 -47.04 -9.30 16.91
C ASN A 307 -47.79 -10.14 15.85
N GLY A 308 -47.10 -10.87 14.97
CA GLY A 308 -47.76 -11.76 14.01
C GLY A 308 -48.43 -11.08 12.81
N GLU A 309 -48.26 -9.76 12.62
CA GLU A 309 -48.68 -9.04 11.41
C GLU A 309 -47.68 -9.27 10.27
N SER A 310 -48.18 -9.53 9.06
CA SER A 310 -47.33 -9.75 7.89
C SER A 310 -46.85 -8.42 7.29
N GLU A 311 -45.67 -8.41 6.66
CA GLU A 311 -45.14 -7.23 5.92
C GLU A 311 -46.10 -6.77 4.81
N GLU A 312 -46.95 -7.66 4.31
CA GLU A 312 -47.95 -7.38 3.28
C GLU A 312 -49.09 -6.48 3.79
N ASP A 313 -49.33 -6.46 5.11
CA ASP A 313 -50.41 -5.71 5.76
C ASP A 313 -50.02 -4.28 6.17
N TRP A 314 -48.75 -3.88 6.01
CA TRP A 314 -48.30 -2.56 6.43
C TRP A 314 -48.63 -1.50 5.39
N ASP A 315 -49.19 -0.39 5.85
CA ASP A 315 -49.30 0.80 5.01
C ASP A 315 -47.88 1.35 4.66
N PRO A 316 -47.73 2.03 3.52
CA PRO A 316 -46.43 2.53 3.04
C PRO A 316 -45.67 3.44 4.02
N VAL A 317 -46.40 4.26 4.80
CA VAL A 317 -45.80 5.18 5.80
C VAL A 317 -45.26 4.39 6.98
N ARG A 318 -46.04 3.44 7.50
CA ARG A 318 -45.64 2.54 8.58
C ARG A 318 -44.43 1.71 8.18
N TYR A 319 -44.40 1.18 6.96
CA TYR A 319 -43.26 0.46 6.41
C TYR A 319 -41.99 1.31 6.40
N SER A 320 -42.07 2.49 5.77
CA SER A 320 -40.95 3.42 5.66
C SER A 320 -40.42 3.85 7.03
N LYS A 321 -41.32 4.11 7.99
CA LYS A 321 -40.99 4.46 9.38
C LYS A 321 -40.25 3.33 10.10
N ILE A 322 -40.68 2.08 9.93
CA ILE A 322 -40.01 0.91 10.53
C ILE A 322 -38.59 0.78 9.96
N VAL A 323 -38.41 0.90 8.65
CA VAL A 323 -37.10 0.80 8.01
C VAL A 323 -36.16 1.90 8.48
N LEU A 324 -36.62 3.16 8.46
CA LEU A 324 -35.83 4.32 8.89
C LEU A 324 -35.40 4.25 10.37
N ASN A 325 -36.25 3.68 11.22
CA ASN A 325 -36.03 3.59 12.66
C ASN A 325 -35.24 2.36 13.10
N SER A 326 -35.02 1.38 12.23
CA SER A 326 -34.39 0.11 12.61
C SER A 326 -33.02 -0.09 11.95
N PHE A 327 -32.91 0.11 10.63
CA PHE A 327 -31.68 -0.10 9.87
C PHE A 327 -30.73 1.09 9.99
N VAL A 328 -29.42 0.80 10.01
CA VAL A 328 -28.35 1.80 10.07
C VAL A 328 -28.18 2.48 8.71
N PHE A 329 -27.95 1.71 7.66
CA PHE A 329 -27.55 2.22 6.33
C PHE A 329 -28.73 2.29 5.36
N VAL A 330 -29.67 3.20 5.62
CA VAL A 330 -30.77 3.50 4.69
C VAL A 330 -30.41 4.67 3.80
N ASP A 331 -30.72 4.56 2.52
CA ASP A 331 -30.46 5.57 1.48
C ASP A 331 -31.79 6.05 0.89
N CYS A 332 -32.30 7.17 1.39
CA CYS A 332 -33.58 7.70 0.93
C CYS A 332 -33.52 8.28 -0.50
N VAL A 333 -32.32 8.47 -1.07
CA VAL A 333 -32.16 8.87 -2.48
C VAL A 333 -32.52 7.72 -3.42
N SER A 334 -32.12 6.49 -3.08
CA SER A 334 -32.47 5.29 -3.83
C SER A 334 -33.72 4.61 -3.31
N HIS A 335 -34.33 5.15 -2.25
CA HIS A 335 -35.51 4.58 -1.60
C HIS A 335 -35.27 3.12 -1.13
N SER A 336 -34.04 2.79 -0.76
CA SER A 336 -33.59 1.42 -0.43
C SER A 336 -32.56 1.45 0.70
N LEU A 337 -31.98 0.29 1.05
CA LEU A 337 -30.74 0.31 1.81
C LEU A 337 -29.57 0.73 0.92
N MET A 338 -28.45 1.10 1.55
CA MET A 338 -27.24 1.56 0.86
C MET A 338 -26.82 0.57 -0.23
N ASN A 339 -26.62 1.07 -1.45
CA ASN A 339 -26.26 0.24 -2.61
C ASN A 339 -24.76 -0.04 -2.68
N TYR A 340 -24.39 -1.21 -3.22
CA TYR A 340 -22.99 -1.61 -3.35
C TYR A 340 -22.22 -0.66 -4.27
N SER A 341 -22.87 -0.13 -5.31
CA SER A 341 -22.29 0.83 -6.23
C SER A 341 -21.82 2.11 -5.53
N LYS A 342 -22.62 2.67 -4.61
CA LYS A 342 -22.26 3.83 -3.79
C LYS A 342 -21.11 3.52 -2.84
N PHE A 343 -21.18 2.38 -2.14
CA PHE A 343 -20.10 1.91 -1.27
C PHE A 343 -18.77 1.71 -2.02
N ALA A 344 -18.82 1.07 -3.18
CA ALA A 344 -17.66 0.75 -3.99
C ALA A 344 -17.03 1.97 -4.68
N ALA A 345 -17.80 3.04 -4.90
CA ALA A 345 -17.29 4.27 -5.51
C ALA A 345 -16.12 4.87 -4.71
N PHE A 346 -16.13 4.72 -3.38
CA PHE A 346 -15.10 5.25 -2.50
C PHE A 346 -13.73 4.57 -2.70
N MET A 347 -13.70 3.31 -3.11
CA MET A 347 -12.44 2.62 -3.44
C MET A 347 -11.74 3.22 -4.66
N LYS A 348 -12.49 3.90 -5.53
CA LYS A 348 -11.91 4.62 -6.67
C LYS A 348 -11.27 5.93 -6.25
N LEU A 349 -11.61 6.45 -5.07
CA LEU A 349 -11.14 7.74 -4.56
C LEU A 349 -10.05 7.58 -3.51
N TYR A 350 -10.10 6.52 -2.71
CA TYR A 350 -9.28 6.35 -1.50
C TYR A 350 -8.46 5.06 -1.50
N PRO A 351 -7.25 5.06 -0.89
CA PRO A 351 -6.59 6.22 -0.26
C PRO A 351 -6.19 7.28 -1.28
N ALA A 352 -6.25 8.55 -0.87
CA ALA A 352 -6.07 9.68 -1.77
C ALA A 352 -4.62 9.78 -2.29
N SER A 353 -3.62 9.40 -1.49
CA SER A 353 -2.20 9.42 -1.86
C SER A 353 -1.82 8.36 -2.90
N ILE A 354 -2.63 7.31 -3.05
CA ILE A 354 -2.32 6.15 -3.88
C ILE A 354 -2.92 6.32 -5.27
N SER A 355 -2.16 6.00 -6.31
CA SER A 355 -2.64 6.07 -7.70
C SER A 355 -3.81 5.11 -7.92
N GLY A 356 -4.78 5.51 -8.76
CA GLY A 356 -5.98 4.71 -9.01
C GLY A 356 -5.71 3.28 -9.50
N THR A 357 -4.62 3.05 -10.23
CA THR A 357 -4.19 1.71 -10.69
C THR A 357 -3.66 0.81 -9.57
N SER A 358 -3.19 1.42 -8.47
CA SER A 358 -2.63 0.71 -7.31
C SER A 358 -3.65 0.55 -6.17
N ARG A 359 -4.85 1.13 -6.29
CA ARG A 359 -5.95 0.95 -5.33
C ARG A 359 -6.54 -0.45 -5.43
N LEU A 360 -6.86 -1.01 -4.28
CA LEU A 360 -7.40 -2.36 -4.15
C LEU A 360 -8.91 -2.34 -4.35
N SER A 361 -9.42 -3.38 -5.00
CA SER A 361 -10.85 -3.68 -5.05
C SER A 361 -11.32 -4.28 -3.71
N PHE A 362 -12.64 -4.29 -3.49
CA PHE A 362 -13.22 -4.82 -2.25
C PHE A 362 -12.85 -6.28 -2.01
N ARG A 363 -12.81 -7.08 -3.08
CA ARG A 363 -12.38 -8.48 -3.03
C ARG A 363 -10.90 -8.60 -2.65
N GLU A 364 -10.03 -7.79 -3.25
CA GLU A 364 -8.60 -7.77 -2.92
C GLU A 364 -8.37 -7.33 -1.47
N MET A 365 -9.05 -6.27 -1.00
CA MET A 365 -8.97 -5.83 0.41
C MET A 365 -9.44 -6.91 1.37
N ARG A 366 -10.51 -7.64 1.04
CA ARG A 366 -10.99 -8.76 1.86
C ARG A 366 -9.92 -9.82 2.05
N HIS A 367 -9.32 -10.31 0.96
CA HIS A 367 -8.25 -11.30 1.07
C HIS A 367 -7.01 -10.73 1.76
N GLY A 368 -6.76 -9.43 1.59
CA GLY A 368 -5.68 -8.68 2.22
C GLY A 368 -5.80 -8.65 3.72
N MET A 369 -6.98 -8.30 4.22
CA MET A 369 -7.25 -8.23 5.66
C MET A 369 -7.06 -9.60 6.32
N ILE A 370 -7.59 -10.66 5.71
CA ILE A 370 -7.44 -12.03 6.21
C ILE A 370 -5.95 -12.37 6.36
N LYS A 371 -5.13 -12.07 5.34
CA LYS A 371 -3.70 -12.36 5.42
C LYS A 371 -2.98 -11.46 6.43
N LEU A 372 -3.31 -10.17 6.50
CA LEU A 372 -2.72 -9.27 7.49
C LEU A 372 -2.98 -9.75 8.92
N VAL A 373 -4.20 -10.21 9.20
CA VAL A 373 -4.60 -10.71 10.53
C VAL A 373 -3.82 -11.98 10.88
N ARG A 374 -3.66 -12.91 9.94
CA ARG A 374 -2.89 -14.13 10.15
C ARG A 374 -1.42 -13.85 10.50
N GLU A 375 -0.81 -12.90 9.80
CA GLU A 375 0.64 -12.69 9.85
C GLU A 375 1.08 -11.65 10.89
N TYR A 376 0.27 -10.63 11.15
CA TYR A 376 0.67 -9.46 11.93
C TYR A 376 -0.10 -9.26 13.24
N VAL A 377 -1.27 -9.88 13.39
CA VAL A 377 -2.01 -9.84 14.67
C VAL A 377 -1.52 -10.99 15.54
N LYS A 378 -0.68 -10.68 16.52
CA LYS A 378 -0.18 -11.64 17.51
C LYS A 378 -0.95 -11.50 18.81
N VAL A 379 -1.40 -12.62 19.36
CA VAL A 379 -2.02 -12.69 20.69
C VAL A 379 -1.09 -13.49 21.60
N GLU A 380 -0.87 -13.02 22.83
CA GLU A 380 -0.03 -13.74 23.79
C GLU A 380 -0.61 -15.14 24.06
N GLY A 381 0.25 -16.17 24.02
CA GLY A 381 -0.17 -17.56 24.19
C GLY A 381 -0.86 -18.17 22.96
N GLU A 382 -0.49 -17.76 21.75
CA GLU A 382 -1.03 -18.31 20.49
C GLU A 382 -1.10 -19.84 20.50
N SER A 383 -2.33 -20.35 20.59
CA SER A 383 -2.67 -21.76 20.56
C SER A 383 -3.44 -22.12 19.29
N PHE A 384 -3.70 -23.41 19.09
CA PHE A 384 -4.50 -23.89 17.96
C PHE A 384 -5.91 -23.26 17.93
N GLU A 385 -6.52 -23.05 19.10
CA GLU A 385 -7.84 -22.44 19.26
C GLU A 385 -7.86 -20.97 18.80
N VAL A 386 -6.79 -20.21 19.07
CA VAL A 386 -6.64 -18.82 18.61
C VAL A 386 -6.58 -18.76 17.08
N MET A 387 -5.83 -19.67 16.45
CA MET A 387 -5.73 -19.74 14.99
C MET A 387 -7.07 -20.12 14.33
N ASN A 388 -7.80 -21.09 14.91
CA ASN A 388 -9.15 -21.42 14.46
C ASN A 388 -10.11 -20.24 14.60
N MET A 389 -9.99 -19.46 15.68
CA MET A 389 -10.82 -18.28 15.88
C MET A 389 -10.50 -17.17 14.85
N LYS A 390 -9.23 -16.97 14.46
CA LYS A 390 -8.86 -16.06 13.36
C LYS A 390 -9.54 -16.47 12.03
N GLU A 391 -9.56 -17.76 11.72
CA GLU A 391 -10.25 -18.30 10.53
C GLU A 391 -11.77 -18.11 10.60
N ARG A 392 -12.36 -18.37 11.76
CA ARG A 392 -13.78 -18.18 11.98
C ARG A 392 -14.18 -16.71 11.84
N LEU A 393 -13.41 -15.77 12.41
CA LEU A 393 -13.61 -14.32 12.23
C LEU A 393 -13.51 -13.88 10.76
N ALA A 394 -12.68 -14.56 9.96
CA ALA A 394 -12.57 -14.38 8.50
C ALA A 394 -13.71 -15.03 7.70
N GLY A 395 -14.58 -15.81 8.36
CA GLY A 395 -15.67 -16.55 7.74
C GLY A 395 -15.21 -17.83 7.02
N HIS A 396 -14.15 -18.48 7.48
CA HIS A 396 -13.72 -19.78 6.98
C HIS A 396 -13.96 -20.87 8.04
N SER A 397 -14.28 -22.10 7.61
CA SER A 397 -14.11 -23.25 8.49
C SER A 397 -12.62 -23.54 8.65
N ALA A 398 -12.20 -24.12 9.78
CA ALA A 398 -10.80 -24.51 10.01
C ALA A 398 -10.24 -25.33 8.82
N ALA A 399 -11.04 -26.27 8.29
CA ALA A 399 -10.69 -27.07 7.11
C ALA A 399 -10.61 -26.28 5.78
N THR A 400 -11.39 -25.20 5.61
CA THR A 400 -11.31 -24.34 4.41
C THR A 400 -10.13 -23.38 4.47
N GLY A 401 -9.76 -22.94 5.69
CA GLY A 401 -8.50 -22.22 5.92
C GLY A 401 -7.28 -23.05 5.48
N GLN A 402 -7.32 -24.36 5.77
CA GLN A 402 -6.28 -25.35 5.44
C GLN A 402 -6.19 -25.69 3.95
N SER A 403 -7.32 -25.87 3.24
CA SER A 403 -7.32 -26.37 1.85
C SER A 403 -6.99 -25.32 0.79
N VAL A 404 -7.18 -24.02 1.07
CA VAL A 404 -6.94 -22.94 0.10
C VAL A 404 -5.53 -22.34 0.26
N TYR A 405 -4.92 -22.42 1.44
CA TYR A 405 -3.63 -21.81 1.74
C TYR A 405 -2.82 -22.75 2.65
N ALA A 406 -2.04 -23.65 2.03
CA ALA A 406 -1.28 -24.74 2.64
C ALA A 406 -0.63 -24.40 4.00
N ASN A 407 -1.11 -25.06 5.06
CA ASN A 407 -0.39 -25.38 6.30
C ASN A 407 -1.11 -26.58 6.96
N ASP A 408 -0.37 -27.67 7.19
CA ASP A 408 -0.86 -28.89 7.84
C ASP A 408 -1.08 -28.64 9.33
N VAL A 409 -2.33 -28.70 9.80
CA VAL A 409 -2.63 -28.79 11.24
C VAL A 409 -3.88 -29.66 11.45
N GLU A 410 -3.78 -30.70 12.27
CA GLU A 410 -4.87 -31.63 12.58
C GLU A 410 -6.04 -30.97 13.34
N THR A 411 -7.25 -31.46 13.08
CA THR A 411 -8.52 -30.96 13.63
C THR A 411 -8.71 -31.32 15.10
N GLY A 412 -8.58 -30.34 15.99
CA GLY A 412 -9.04 -30.42 17.39
C GLY A 412 -10.52 -30.03 17.53
N THR A 413 -11.30 -30.91 18.17
CA THR A 413 -12.73 -30.77 18.47
C THR A 413 -13.01 -29.95 19.73
N GLY A 414 -13.95 -29.00 19.62
CA GLY A 414 -14.83 -28.51 20.69
C GLY A 414 -14.25 -27.53 21.70
N SER A 415 -14.48 -26.23 21.51
CA SER A 415 -14.23 -25.19 22.53
C SER A 415 -15.54 -24.67 23.13
N ASP A 416 -15.53 -24.46 24.45
CA ASP A 416 -16.59 -23.79 25.23
C ASP A 416 -16.93 -22.39 24.66
N ALA A 417 -18.21 -22.05 24.53
CA ALA A 417 -18.67 -20.79 23.93
C ALA A 417 -18.13 -19.53 24.62
N SER A 418 -17.84 -19.61 25.93
CA SER A 418 -17.24 -18.51 26.71
C SER A 418 -15.75 -18.28 26.38
N LEU A 419 -15.01 -19.33 26.04
CA LEU A 419 -13.62 -19.22 25.60
C LEU A 419 -13.52 -18.64 24.18
N GLU A 420 -14.42 -19.02 23.28
CA GLU A 420 -14.45 -18.48 21.92
C GLU A 420 -14.66 -16.96 21.92
N GLU A 421 -15.57 -16.48 22.75
CA GLU A 421 -15.83 -15.05 22.91
C GLU A 421 -14.61 -14.31 23.46
N LYS A 422 -13.94 -14.90 24.46
CA LYS A 422 -12.69 -14.37 25.02
C LYS A 422 -11.58 -14.27 23.95
N TYR A 423 -11.38 -15.31 23.15
CA TYR A 423 -10.38 -15.30 22.07
C TYR A 423 -10.74 -14.29 20.97
N ALA A 424 -12.02 -14.18 20.61
CA ALA A 424 -12.48 -13.20 19.63
C ALA A 424 -12.20 -11.77 20.11
N SER A 425 -12.46 -11.48 21.39
CA SER A 425 -12.17 -10.19 22.02
C SER A 425 -10.66 -9.89 22.00
N LEU A 426 -9.81 -10.83 22.41
CA LEU A 426 -8.34 -10.66 22.38
C LEU A 426 -7.81 -10.40 20.96
N ILE A 427 -8.29 -11.13 19.96
CA ILE A 427 -7.92 -10.93 18.56
C ILE A 427 -8.39 -9.56 18.07
N ASN A 428 -9.59 -9.13 18.47
CA ASN A 428 -10.11 -7.79 18.16
C ASN A 428 -9.25 -6.68 18.75
N SER A 429 -8.94 -6.76 20.03
CA SER A 429 -8.06 -5.78 20.67
C SER A 429 -6.67 -5.79 20.04
N ALA A 430 -6.10 -6.95 19.70
CA ALA A 430 -4.79 -7.04 19.06
C ALA A 430 -4.79 -6.43 17.65
N TRP A 431 -5.84 -6.65 16.84
CA TRP A 431 -6.00 -6.01 15.53
C TRP A 431 -6.15 -4.49 15.64
N GLN A 432 -7.01 -4.01 16.53
CA GLN A 432 -7.21 -2.59 16.74
C GLN A 432 -5.94 -1.91 17.25
N ASN A 433 -5.20 -2.56 18.16
CA ASN A 433 -3.89 -2.12 18.61
C ASN A 433 -2.86 -2.10 17.47
N TRP A 434 -2.86 -3.14 16.63
CA TRP A 434 -2.00 -3.22 15.45
C TRP A 434 -2.37 -2.17 14.41
N LEU A 435 -3.63 -1.74 14.28
CA LEU A 435 -4.00 -0.63 13.42
C LEU A 435 -3.64 0.72 14.04
N GLY A 436 -3.84 0.90 15.34
CA GLY A 436 -3.60 2.16 16.05
C GLY A 436 -4.59 3.27 15.64
N LEU A 437 -5.86 2.91 15.43
CA LEU A 437 -6.97 3.83 15.17
C LEU A 437 -7.69 4.07 16.51
N GLY A 438 -7.77 5.32 17.01
CA GLY A 438 -8.37 5.61 18.31
C GLY A 438 -7.94 6.93 18.98
N TYR A 439 -8.73 7.37 19.96
CA TYR A 439 -8.33 8.41 20.93
C TYR A 439 -7.66 7.74 22.13
N GLY A 440 -6.34 7.86 22.27
CA GLY A 440 -5.64 7.42 23.49
C GLY A 440 -5.19 5.95 23.49
N LYS A 441 -4.30 5.57 22.57
CA LYS A 441 -2.92 5.48 23.08
C LYS A 441 -2.40 6.89 22.95
N GLU A 442 -1.60 7.35 23.91
CA GLU A 442 -0.59 8.33 23.55
C GLU A 442 -0.11 7.91 22.16
N ARG A 443 -0.19 8.82 21.20
CA ARG A 443 0.92 8.84 20.26
C ARG A 443 2.10 8.71 21.21
N GLU A 444 2.81 7.57 21.22
CA GLU A 444 4.26 7.69 21.22
C GLU A 444 4.45 8.82 20.25
N GLU A 445 4.79 9.98 20.82
CA GLU A 445 4.76 11.21 20.09
C GLU A 445 5.68 10.94 18.89
N GLY A 446 5.05 10.60 17.76
CA GLY A 446 5.35 11.13 16.47
C GLY A 446 5.00 12.62 16.48
N GLY A 447 5.14 13.32 17.61
CA GLY A 447 6.36 14.08 17.82
C GLY A 447 7.14 14.22 16.53
N SER A 448 7.24 15.45 16.08
CA SER A 448 8.30 15.90 15.22
C SER A 448 9.64 15.51 15.87
N ALA A 449 10.00 14.25 15.71
CA ALA A 449 11.26 13.66 16.04
C ALA A 449 11.84 13.25 14.68
N VAL A 450 12.16 14.26 13.88
CA VAL A 450 13.57 14.31 13.47
C VAL A 450 14.32 14.15 14.79
N ALA A 451 14.75 12.93 15.10
CA ALA A 451 15.34 12.55 16.36
C ALA A 451 16.62 13.38 16.57
N ARG A 452 16.45 14.62 17.00
CA ARG A 452 17.47 15.42 17.65
C ARG A 452 17.40 14.99 19.09
N ASN A 453 18.00 13.84 19.40
CA ASN A 453 18.74 13.58 20.64
C ASN A 453 19.24 12.11 20.69
N ALA A 454 20.56 11.98 20.75
CA ALA A 454 21.33 10.90 21.37
C ALA A 454 21.58 9.54 20.64
N CYS A 455 21.47 9.44 19.30
CA CYS A 455 22.11 8.32 18.60
C CYS A 455 23.64 8.52 18.59
N VAL A 456 24.40 7.66 19.27
CA VAL A 456 25.86 7.75 19.38
C VAL A 456 26.52 6.79 18.40
N LYS A 457 27.47 7.31 17.59
CA LYS A 457 28.25 6.49 16.67
C LYS A 457 29.03 5.42 17.43
N LYS A 458 28.89 4.16 17.03
CA LYS A 458 29.77 3.08 17.53
C LYS A 458 31.18 3.27 16.98
N TYR A 459 32.19 3.09 17.83
CA TYR A 459 33.57 3.10 17.38
C TYR A 459 33.80 1.94 16.41
N PHE A 460 34.25 2.28 15.20
CA PHE A 460 34.58 1.32 14.16
C PHE A 460 35.88 1.77 13.48
N SER A 461 36.83 0.85 13.42
CA SER A 461 38.09 1.02 12.70
C SER A 461 38.33 -0.25 11.89
N THR A 462 38.77 -0.06 10.66
CA THR A 462 39.22 -1.12 9.78
C THR A 462 40.58 -1.61 10.31
N ASN A 463 40.62 -2.77 10.97
CA ASN A 463 41.88 -3.43 11.36
C ASN A 463 42.68 -3.98 10.15
N GLY A 464 42.33 -3.54 8.93
CA GLY A 464 42.89 -4.02 7.68
C GLY A 464 44.22 -3.37 7.33
N SER A 465 44.84 -3.89 6.27
CA SER A 465 46.10 -3.39 5.73
C SER A 465 45.93 -2.90 4.30
N ILE A 466 46.94 -2.17 3.80
CA ILE A 466 47.02 -1.77 2.39
C ILE A 466 46.89 -2.98 1.44
N LYS A 467 47.30 -4.18 1.86
CA LYS A 467 47.21 -5.39 1.04
C LYS A 467 45.76 -5.75 0.72
N ASP A 468 44.81 -5.43 1.59
CA ASP A 468 43.40 -5.78 1.42
C ASP A 468 42.79 -5.03 0.22
N LEU A 469 43.23 -3.79 -0.01
CA LEU A 469 42.86 -3.00 -1.18
C LEU A 469 43.35 -3.62 -2.49
N PHE A 470 44.57 -4.17 -2.51
CA PHE A 470 45.10 -4.88 -3.69
C PHE A 470 44.41 -6.22 -3.91
N VAL A 471 44.08 -6.96 -2.84
CA VAL A 471 43.32 -8.21 -2.92
C VAL A 471 41.91 -7.94 -3.45
N ALA A 472 41.23 -6.93 -2.91
CA ALA A 472 39.93 -6.47 -3.38
C ALA A 472 39.99 -6.04 -4.86
N GLY A 473 40.97 -5.22 -5.25
CA GLY A 473 41.16 -4.80 -6.63
C GLY A 473 41.42 -5.97 -7.59
N LYS A 474 42.22 -6.96 -7.19
CA LYS A 474 42.44 -8.18 -7.98
C LYS A 474 41.20 -9.06 -8.10
N LYS A 475 40.38 -9.14 -7.04
CA LYS A 475 39.09 -9.85 -7.06
C LYS A 475 38.10 -9.17 -8.02
N LEU A 476 38.09 -7.84 -8.04
CA LEU A 476 37.16 -7.03 -8.84
C LEU A 476 37.53 -6.98 -10.33
N TYR A 477 38.81 -6.75 -10.63
CA TYR A 477 39.27 -6.39 -11.97
C TYR A 477 40.28 -7.39 -12.57
N GLY A 478 40.55 -8.50 -11.88
CA GLY A 478 41.42 -9.59 -12.34
C GLY A 478 42.85 -9.51 -11.79
N LYS A 479 43.63 -10.58 -12.03
CA LYS A 479 44.96 -10.78 -11.42
C LYS A 479 45.99 -9.69 -11.75
N GLU A 480 45.85 -9.06 -12.93
CA GLU A 480 46.71 -7.99 -13.44
C GLU A 480 46.31 -6.58 -12.95
N PHE A 481 45.35 -6.49 -12.02
CA PHE A 481 44.88 -5.21 -11.50
C PHE A 481 46.01 -4.33 -10.95
N ARG A 482 46.00 -3.06 -11.34
CA ARG A 482 46.80 -1.98 -10.77
C ARG A 482 45.94 -0.73 -10.63
N PHE A 483 46.15 0.02 -9.56
CA PHE A 483 45.52 1.33 -9.40
C PHE A 483 45.98 2.28 -10.49
N ARG A 484 45.06 3.09 -11.01
CA ARG A 484 45.43 4.25 -11.85
C ARG A 484 45.99 5.36 -10.96
N GLU A 485 46.65 6.32 -11.59
CA GLU A 485 47.23 7.49 -10.92
C GLU A 485 46.21 8.15 -9.97
N GLY A 486 46.61 8.42 -8.73
CA GLY A 486 45.79 9.02 -7.67
C GLY A 486 44.67 8.13 -7.08
N GLN A 487 44.28 7.02 -7.72
CA GLN A 487 43.24 6.13 -7.16
C GLN A 487 43.69 5.41 -5.89
N PHE A 488 44.98 5.07 -5.80
CA PHE A 488 45.55 4.39 -4.65
C PHE A 488 45.48 5.28 -3.40
N ASP A 489 45.87 6.55 -3.51
CA ASP A 489 45.89 7.49 -2.39
C ASP A 489 44.48 7.72 -1.83
N VAL A 490 43.50 7.87 -2.73
CA VAL A 490 42.08 7.98 -2.34
C VAL A 490 41.57 6.70 -1.68
N ALA A 491 41.91 5.52 -2.21
CA ALA A 491 41.47 4.26 -1.64
C ALA A 491 42.07 4.03 -0.23
N VAL A 492 43.33 4.42 -0.03
CA VAL A 492 44.00 4.41 1.28
C VAL A 492 43.32 5.38 2.24
N GLU A 493 42.99 6.59 1.79
CA GLU A 493 42.29 7.58 2.61
C GLU A 493 40.90 7.08 3.04
N ILE A 494 40.14 6.48 2.12
CA ILE A 494 38.83 5.89 2.44
C ILE A 494 38.99 4.75 3.45
N TYR A 495 39.93 3.83 3.20
CA TYR A 495 39.98 2.56 3.94
C TYR A 495 40.75 2.63 5.26
N LEU A 496 41.83 3.40 5.37
CA LEU A 496 42.74 3.37 6.53
C LEU A 496 42.73 4.66 7.36
N SER A 497 42.29 5.79 6.81
CA SER A 497 42.33 7.06 7.55
C SER A 497 41.16 7.22 8.53
N GLY A 498 41.28 8.16 9.47
CA GLY A 498 40.18 8.60 10.34
C GLY A 498 39.24 9.64 9.70
N THR A 499 39.51 10.07 8.46
CA THR A 499 38.76 11.15 7.80
C THR A 499 37.33 10.73 7.48
N GLN A 500 36.35 11.49 7.94
CA GLN A 500 34.95 11.11 7.80
C GLN A 500 34.36 11.41 6.42
N ILE A 501 34.65 12.57 5.85
CA ILE A 501 34.09 13.06 4.59
C ILE A 501 35.20 13.20 3.55
N ILE A 502 35.00 12.59 2.37
CA ILE A 502 36.02 12.47 1.33
C ILE A 502 35.42 12.94 -0.02
N PRO A 503 35.52 14.24 -0.33
CA PRO A 503 35.13 14.79 -1.61
C PRO A 503 36.18 14.53 -2.70
N ILE A 504 35.74 14.00 -3.83
CA ILE A 504 36.60 13.58 -4.94
C ILE A 504 36.09 14.15 -6.26
N GLN A 505 36.97 14.74 -7.04
CA GLN A 505 36.71 15.05 -8.43
C GLN A 505 37.48 14.10 -9.35
N ALA A 506 36.75 13.44 -10.24
CA ALA A 506 37.33 12.55 -11.24
C ALA A 506 36.42 12.48 -12.48
N LEU A 507 37.02 12.56 -13.66
CA LEU A 507 36.27 12.61 -14.92
C LEU A 507 35.49 11.30 -15.19
N PRO A 508 34.41 11.36 -15.99
CA PRO A 508 33.80 10.16 -16.56
C PRO A 508 34.85 9.31 -17.30
N GLY A 509 34.85 8.00 -17.08
CA GLY A 509 35.86 7.08 -17.65
C GLY A 509 37.16 6.94 -16.85
N PHE A 510 37.41 7.80 -15.85
CA PHE A 510 38.56 7.68 -14.94
C PHE A 510 38.51 6.41 -14.06
N GLY A 511 37.33 5.78 -13.95
CA GLY A 511 37.10 4.63 -13.09
C GLY A 511 36.61 5.04 -11.70
N LYS A 512 35.81 6.11 -11.60
CA LYS A 512 35.20 6.61 -10.35
C LYS A 512 34.62 5.51 -9.47
N THR A 513 33.91 4.56 -10.07
CA THR A 513 33.30 3.44 -9.33
C THR A 513 34.35 2.65 -8.53
N ALA A 514 35.57 2.46 -9.06
CA ALA A 514 36.64 1.74 -8.37
C ALA A 514 37.08 2.41 -7.07
N LEU A 515 36.97 3.75 -6.96
CA LEU A 515 37.43 4.53 -5.82
C LEU A 515 36.73 4.14 -4.52
N PHE A 516 35.44 3.86 -4.58
CA PHE A 516 34.65 3.41 -3.41
C PHE A 516 34.35 1.91 -3.45
N GLN A 517 34.29 1.30 -4.64
CA GLN A 517 34.02 -0.14 -4.78
C GLN A 517 35.15 -1.01 -4.20
N ILE A 518 36.42 -0.64 -4.41
CA ILE A 518 37.55 -1.40 -3.85
C ILE A 518 37.54 -1.35 -2.32
N PRO A 519 37.41 -0.19 -1.66
CA PRO A 519 37.24 -0.14 -0.20
C PRO A 519 36.00 -0.88 0.32
N LEU A 520 34.87 -0.87 -0.40
CA LEU A 520 33.68 -1.64 0.00
C LEU A 520 33.92 -3.15 0.00
N VAL A 521 34.62 -3.67 -1.01
CA VAL A 521 35.02 -5.09 -1.04
C VAL A 521 36.05 -5.40 0.04
N ALA A 522 37.01 -4.50 0.28
CA ALA A 522 37.97 -4.68 1.35
C ALA A 522 37.29 -4.67 2.74
N LEU A 523 36.20 -3.92 2.90
CA LEU A 523 35.39 -3.93 4.12
C LEU A 523 34.67 -5.25 4.35
N SER A 524 34.17 -5.88 3.28
CA SER A 524 33.42 -7.14 3.41
C SER A 524 34.27 -8.34 3.82
N TYR A 525 35.60 -8.17 3.89
CA TYR A 525 36.50 -9.14 4.51
C TYR A 525 36.58 -9.02 6.04
N GLY A 526 36.06 -7.95 6.62
CA GLY A 526 36.02 -7.75 8.07
C GLY A 526 35.01 -8.66 8.78
N GLU A 527 35.22 -8.89 10.07
CA GLU A 527 34.36 -9.74 10.90
C GLU A 527 33.03 -9.07 11.28
N GLN A 528 33.00 -7.73 11.32
CA GLN A 528 31.79 -6.97 11.64
C GLN A 528 30.94 -6.74 10.41
N LYS A 529 29.63 -7.00 10.54
CA LYS A 529 28.66 -6.75 9.47
C LYS A 529 28.53 -5.25 9.22
N THR A 530 28.79 -4.83 7.99
CA THR A 530 28.69 -3.42 7.58
C THR A 530 27.70 -3.24 6.45
N VAL A 531 26.83 -2.22 6.54
CA VAL A 531 25.88 -1.90 5.47
C VAL A 531 26.13 -0.49 4.95
N SER A 532 26.31 -0.38 3.64
CA SER A 532 26.64 0.86 2.95
C SER A 532 25.53 1.27 1.97
N PHE A 533 25.50 2.56 1.63
CA PHE A 533 24.50 3.15 0.74
C PHE A 533 25.17 3.92 -0.40
N VAL A 534 24.71 3.72 -1.63
CA VAL A 534 25.21 4.42 -2.82
C VAL A 534 24.07 5.14 -3.51
N PHE A 535 24.21 6.45 -3.68
CA PHE A 535 23.20 7.31 -4.27
C PHE A 535 23.63 7.84 -5.63
N VAL A 536 22.73 7.74 -6.59
CA VAL A 536 22.87 8.29 -7.96
C VAL A 536 21.76 9.29 -8.23
N PRO A 537 21.94 10.27 -9.14
CA PRO A 537 20.92 11.31 -9.35
C PRO A 537 19.61 10.77 -9.96
N TYR A 538 19.69 9.79 -10.87
CA TYR A 538 18.56 9.36 -11.69
C TYR A 538 18.33 7.84 -11.67
N VAL A 539 17.06 7.44 -11.86
CA VAL A 539 16.64 6.02 -11.91
C VAL A 539 17.34 5.24 -13.03
N CYS A 540 17.64 5.89 -14.16
CA CYS A 540 18.37 5.25 -15.26
C CYS A 540 19.80 4.82 -14.88
N LEU A 541 20.44 5.53 -13.94
CA LEU A 541 21.76 5.17 -13.42
C LEU A 541 21.69 4.14 -12.30
N LEU A 542 20.54 4.00 -11.63
CA LEU A 542 20.36 3.09 -10.49
C LEU A 542 20.56 1.63 -10.89
N SER A 543 19.91 1.17 -11.96
CA SER A 543 20.05 -0.20 -12.44
C SER A 543 21.47 -0.51 -12.91
N ASN A 544 22.14 0.46 -13.56
CA ASN A 544 23.52 0.32 -14.01
C ASN A 544 24.48 0.22 -12.81
N MET A 545 24.30 1.08 -11.80
CA MET A 545 25.12 1.06 -10.58
C MET A 545 24.92 -0.25 -9.79
N LYS A 546 23.69 -0.72 -9.63
CA LYS A 546 23.40 -2.03 -9.02
C LYS A 546 24.14 -3.14 -9.75
N LEU A 547 24.02 -3.20 -11.08
CA LEU A 547 24.70 -4.24 -11.88
C LEU A 547 26.22 -4.22 -11.69
N ARG A 548 26.85 -3.04 -11.71
CA ARG A 548 28.31 -2.89 -11.51
C ARG A 548 28.77 -3.34 -10.12
N LEU A 549 27.98 -3.09 -9.08
CA LEU A 549 28.29 -3.48 -7.71
C LEU A 549 28.01 -4.98 -7.47
N SER A 550 26.91 -5.50 -8.04
CA SER A 550 26.54 -6.92 -7.97
C SER A 550 27.51 -7.84 -8.70
N SER A 551 28.10 -7.42 -9.83
CA SER A 551 28.98 -8.25 -10.68
C SER A 551 30.32 -8.64 -10.04
N CYS A 552 30.49 -8.38 -8.75
CA CYS A 552 31.78 -8.14 -8.13
C CYS A 552 31.90 -8.75 -6.72
N GLY A 553 30.94 -9.59 -6.33
CA GLY A 553 30.95 -10.33 -5.06
C GLY A 553 30.52 -9.52 -3.84
N ILE A 554 29.89 -8.36 -4.05
CA ILE A 554 29.15 -7.61 -3.03
C ILE A 554 27.67 -7.92 -3.20
N ASN A 555 26.97 -8.26 -2.11
CA ASN A 555 25.53 -8.39 -2.14
C ASN A 555 24.91 -6.99 -2.25
N CYS A 556 24.35 -6.68 -3.42
CA CYS A 556 23.82 -5.34 -3.71
C CYS A 556 22.30 -5.36 -3.90
N GLY A 557 21.60 -4.55 -3.11
CA GLY A 557 20.16 -4.35 -3.14
C GLY A 557 19.77 -2.99 -3.72
N ILE A 558 18.47 -2.78 -3.97
CA ILE A 558 17.91 -1.45 -4.23
C ILE A 558 17.36 -0.92 -2.91
N LEU A 559 17.66 0.33 -2.57
CA LEU A 559 17.24 0.93 -1.29
C LEU A 559 15.72 0.94 -1.12
N LYS A 560 14.97 1.21 -2.20
CA LYS A 560 13.50 1.13 -2.15
C LYS A 560 13.01 -0.23 -1.70
N ASP A 561 13.69 -1.31 -2.08
CA ASP A 561 13.33 -2.68 -1.70
C ASP A 561 13.50 -2.91 -0.20
N LEU A 562 14.40 -2.17 0.47
CA LEU A 562 14.55 -2.19 1.92
C LEU A 562 13.29 -1.68 2.63
N PHE A 563 12.65 -0.66 2.05
CA PHE A 563 11.43 -0.04 2.55
C PHE A 563 10.15 -0.57 1.90
N VAL A 564 10.22 -1.58 1.02
CA VAL A 564 9.06 -2.37 0.52
C VAL A 564 8.35 -3.06 1.67
N ASN A 565 8.85 -2.92 2.88
CA ASN A 565 8.30 -3.54 4.03
C ASN A 565 7.69 -2.50 5.00
N GLY A 566 8.04 -1.22 4.87
CA GLY A 566 7.69 -0.15 5.80
C GLY A 566 8.96 0.56 6.29
N PRO A 567 8.84 1.62 7.10
CA PRO A 567 9.99 2.37 7.58
C PRO A 567 10.82 1.61 8.63
N ALA A 568 10.22 0.64 9.33
CA ALA A 568 10.90 -0.15 10.35
C ALA A 568 11.61 -1.36 9.72
N VAL A 569 12.93 -1.24 9.52
CA VAL A 569 13.76 -2.29 8.94
C VAL A 569 14.47 -3.03 10.07
N GLU A 570 14.08 -4.28 10.34
CA GLU A 570 14.78 -5.12 11.31
C GLU A 570 16.19 -5.52 10.84
N GLU A 571 17.12 -5.75 11.77
CA GLU A 571 18.53 -6.06 11.47
C GLU A 571 18.71 -7.31 10.58
N LYS A 572 17.85 -8.31 10.80
CA LYS A 572 17.83 -9.56 10.03
C LYS A 572 17.45 -9.34 8.56
N ASN A 573 16.81 -8.22 8.22
CA ASN A 573 16.38 -7.87 6.87
C ASN A 573 17.46 -7.10 6.08
N LEU A 574 18.60 -6.75 6.72
CA LEU A 574 19.77 -6.21 6.05
C LEU A 574 20.55 -7.33 5.34
N PHE A 575 19.99 -7.86 4.25
CA PHE A 575 20.58 -8.98 3.49
C PHE A 575 21.71 -8.57 2.54
N CYS A 576 21.81 -7.27 2.22
CA CYS A 576 22.79 -6.74 1.29
C CYS A 576 23.85 -5.92 2.05
N ASP A 577 25.10 -6.03 1.61
CA ASP A 577 26.19 -5.21 2.13
C ASP A 577 26.10 -3.77 1.59
N VAL A 578 25.49 -3.60 0.42
CA VAL A 578 25.31 -2.30 -0.22
C VAL A 578 23.88 -2.14 -0.76
N TYR A 579 23.26 -0.99 -0.50
CA TYR A 579 21.98 -0.60 -1.10
C TYR A 579 22.15 0.60 -2.02
N VAL A 580 21.60 0.52 -3.23
CA VAL A 580 21.66 1.59 -4.23
C VAL A 580 20.33 2.34 -4.28
N GLY A 581 20.37 3.66 -4.14
CA GLY A 581 19.22 4.55 -4.19
C GLY A 581 19.40 5.73 -5.14
N THR A 582 18.33 6.45 -5.40
CA THR A 582 18.35 7.74 -6.10
C THR A 582 18.45 8.91 -5.11
N PHE A 583 18.72 10.14 -5.57
CA PHE A 583 18.66 11.32 -4.70
C PHE A 583 17.27 11.53 -4.05
N ASN A 584 16.19 11.08 -4.70
CA ASN A 584 14.86 11.08 -4.07
C ASN A 584 14.78 10.11 -2.89
N ASP A 585 15.50 8.99 -2.96
CA ASP A 585 15.57 8.03 -1.86
C ASP A 585 16.44 8.57 -0.72
N LEU A 586 17.52 9.29 -1.05
CA LEU A 586 18.36 10.02 -0.08
C LEU A 586 17.54 11.05 0.70
N GLY A 587 16.67 11.82 0.01
CA GLY A 587 15.77 12.80 0.64
C GLY A 587 14.50 12.23 1.25
N SER A 588 14.31 10.90 1.24
CA SER A 588 13.10 10.27 1.76
C SER A 588 13.08 10.25 3.29
N GLU A 589 11.90 10.45 3.88
CA GLU A 589 11.72 10.42 5.33
C GLU A 589 12.15 9.06 5.93
N ASN A 590 11.91 7.96 5.20
CA ASN A 590 12.33 6.62 5.61
C ASN A 590 13.85 6.50 5.75
N PHE A 591 14.62 7.03 4.78
CA PHE A 591 16.08 6.98 4.84
C PHE A 591 16.64 7.87 5.95
N VAL A 592 16.08 9.07 6.12
CA VAL A 592 16.47 10.00 7.20
C VAL A 592 16.26 9.34 8.56
N ARG A 593 15.10 8.72 8.79
CA ARG A 593 14.78 7.99 10.02
C ARG A 593 15.71 6.78 10.23
N LEU A 594 16.02 6.03 9.17
CA LEU A 594 16.91 4.87 9.22
C LEU A 594 18.32 5.27 9.66
N VAL A 595 18.91 6.28 9.01
CA VAL A 595 20.28 6.71 9.30
C VAL A 595 20.37 7.33 10.69
N ASN A 596 19.47 8.25 11.03
CA ASN A 596 19.53 8.98 12.31
C ASN A 596 19.35 8.08 13.52
N ASN A 597 18.67 6.94 13.36
CA ASN A 597 18.44 5.97 14.43
C ASN A 597 19.29 4.69 14.28
N TRP A 598 20.28 4.66 13.39
CA TRP A 598 20.98 3.43 13.00
C TRP A 598 21.46 2.59 14.19
N TYR A 599 22.23 3.18 15.10
CA TYR A 599 22.80 2.44 16.24
C TYR A 599 21.82 2.22 17.40
N ASN A 600 20.66 2.86 17.37
CA ASN A 600 19.56 2.57 18.28
C ASN A 600 18.77 1.34 17.79
N ILE A 601 18.70 1.16 16.47
CA ILE A 601 17.98 0.05 15.82
C ILE A 601 18.87 -1.19 15.70
N TYR A 602 20.15 -1.02 15.36
CA TYR A 602 21.06 -2.13 15.03
C TYR A 602 22.19 -2.28 16.05
N GLN A 603 22.24 -3.47 16.66
CA GLN A 603 23.21 -3.78 17.70
C GLN A 603 24.53 -4.30 17.13
N ASP A 604 24.47 -5.14 16.09
CA ASP A 604 25.64 -5.85 15.56
C ASP A 604 26.03 -5.40 14.14
N CYS A 605 25.36 -4.37 13.63
CA CYS A 605 25.60 -3.83 12.29
C CYS A 605 26.12 -2.39 12.28
N ILE A 606 27.26 -2.18 11.64
CA ILE A 606 27.88 -0.86 11.46
C ILE A 606 27.29 -0.15 10.24
N LEU A 607 26.96 1.13 10.41
CA LEU A 607 26.64 2.00 9.28
C LEU A 607 27.94 2.28 8.52
N GLY A 608 28.08 1.64 7.36
CA GLY A 608 29.27 1.67 6.52
C GLY A 608 29.42 2.99 5.78
N MET A 609 29.67 2.89 4.48
CA MET A 609 29.93 4.06 3.63
C MET A 609 28.62 4.63 3.06
N ILE A 610 28.48 5.96 3.07
CA ILE A 610 27.45 6.65 2.29
C ILE A 610 28.13 7.35 1.11
N VAL A 611 27.86 6.86 -0.09
CA VAL A 611 28.42 7.38 -1.34
C VAL A 611 27.37 8.20 -2.07
N ILE A 612 27.71 9.42 -2.48
CA ILE A 612 26.85 10.27 -3.31
C ILE A 612 27.60 10.55 -4.62
N ASP A 613 27.22 9.83 -5.68
CA ASP A 613 27.81 9.98 -7.01
C ASP A 613 27.12 11.10 -7.80
N GLU A 614 27.88 11.73 -8.70
CA GLU A 614 27.48 12.93 -9.44
C GLU A 614 26.90 14.04 -8.54
N PHE A 615 27.59 14.30 -7.43
CA PHE A 615 27.19 15.17 -6.32
C PHE A 615 26.81 16.60 -6.74
N HIS A 616 27.41 17.12 -7.80
CA HIS A 616 27.09 18.45 -8.35
C HIS A 616 25.63 18.57 -8.80
N ASN A 617 24.97 17.46 -9.13
CA ASN A 617 23.57 17.47 -9.52
C ASN A 617 22.63 17.80 -8.34
N LEU A 618 23.07 17.73 -7.08
CA LEU A 618 22.22 18.16 -5.96
C LEU A 618 21.89 19.66 -6.04
N GLU A 619 22.86 20.50 -6.42
CA GLU A 619 22.61 21.94 -6.56
C GLU A 619 21.62 22.22 -7.69
N THR A 620 21.82 21.60 -8.87
CA THR A 620 20.93 21.80 -10.02
C THR A 620 19.54 21.23 -9.74
N GLU A 621 19.43 20.00 -9.25
CA GLU A 621 18.14 19.38 -8.94
C GLU A 621 17.39 20.11 -7.81
N GLN A 622 18.08 20.69 -6.83
CA GLN A 622 17.43 21.49 -5.78
C GLN A 622 16.67 22.68 -6.36
N SER A 623 17.21 23.34 -7.38
CA SER A 623 16.53 24.46 -8.03
C SER A 623 15.25 24.07 -8.78
N TYR A 624 15.15 22.82 -9.26
CA TYR A 624 13.97 22.32 -9.98
C TYR A 624 12.99 21.52 -9.11
N ARG A 625 13.47 20.83 -8.06
CA ARG A 625 12.70 19.85 -7.27
C ARG A 625 12.95 19.96 -5.76
N GLY A 626 13.24 21.16 -5.25
CA GLY A 626 13.68 21.40 -3.88
C GLY A 626 12.83 20.78 -2.77
N GLN A 627 11.51 20.61 -2.95
CA GLN A 627 10.65 19.95 -1.96
C GLN A 627 11.02 18.48 -1.71
N SER A 628 11.48 17.75 -2.74
CA SER A 628 11.87 16.33 -2.63
C SER A 628 13.18 16.12 -1.87
N PHE A 629 13.99 17.18 -1.71
CA PHE A 629 15.31 17.13 -1.07
C PHE A 629 15.36 17.83 0.28
N ARG A 630 14.22 18.38 0.75
CA ARG A 630 14.15 19.22 1.96
C ARG A 630 14.67 18.55 3.23
N LEU A 631 14.61 17.21 3.31
CA LEU A 631 15.01 16.43 4.49
C LEU A 631 16.49 16.01 4.45
N ILE A 632 17.22 16.20 3.34
CA ILE A 632 18.64 15.82 3.25
C ILE A 632 19.50 16.51 4.32
N PRO A 633 19.33 17.82 4.62
CA PRO A 633 20.07 18.49 5.69
C PRO A 633 19.78 17.92 7.09
N GLU A 634 18.72 17.13 7.27
CA GLU A 634 18.36 16.52 8.55
C GLU A 634 19.09 15.18 8.78
N ILE A 635 19.80 14.66 7.79
CA ILE A 635 20.55 13.40 7.90
C ILE A 635 21.83 13.62 8.70
N ASN A 636 21.98 12.88 9.80
CA ASN A 636 23.18 12.85 10.60
C ASN A 636 24.24 11.93 9.95
N PHE A 637 24.88 12.45 8.90
CA PHE A 637 25.98 11.80 8.20
C PHE A 637 27.15 11.41 9.12
N ASN A 638 27.23 11.99 10.32
CA ASN A 638 28.32 11.67 11.23
C ASN A 638 28.25 10.24 11.78
N LEU A 639 27.09 9.59 11.71
CA LEU A 639 26.90 8.20 12.16
C LEU A 639 27.56 7.18 11.21
N ALA A 640 27.75 7.54 9.94
CA ALA A 640 28.38 6.65 8.97
C ALA A 640 29.89 6.51 9.23
N TRP A 641 30.44 5.35 8.86
CA TRP A 641 31.89 5.13 8.88
C TRP A 641 32.60 6.16 8.00
N LYS A 642 32.13 6.31 6.75
CA LYS A 642 32.66 7.26 5.76
C LYS A 642 31.53 7.85 4.92
N VAL A 643 31.71 9.11 4.50
CA VAL A 643 30.90 9.76 3.49
C VAL A 643 31.79 10.11 2.31
N VAL A 644 31.44 9.63 1.13
CA VAL A 644 32.22 9.85 -0.10
C VAL A 644 31.34 10.57 -1.11
N VAL A 645 31.78 11.74 -1.57
CA VAL A 645 31.04 12.50 -2.57
C VAL A 645 31.89 12.67 -3.81
N MET A 646 31.31 12.42 -4.99
CA MET A 646 32.06 12.43 -6.25
C MET A 646 31.47 13.37 -7.28
N THR A 647 32.31 14.09 -8.02
CA THR A 647 31.90 14.89 -9.17
C THR A 647 32.78 14.66 -10.39
N GLY A 648 32.21 14.82 -11.58
CA GLY A 648 32.92 14.76 -12.85
C GLY A 648 33.68 16.04 -13.19
N THR A 649 32.94 17.14 -13.33
CA THR A 649 33.41 18.36 -14.02
C THR A 649 33.16 19.66 -13.25
N ALA A 650 32.52 19.60 -12.08
CA ALA A 650 32.03 20.79 -11.39
C ALA A 650 33.10 21.58 -10.63
N GLY A 651 34.32 21.05 -10.47
CA GLY A 651 35.36 21.72 -9.68
C GLY A 651 35.09 21.65 -8.18
N GLU A 652 36.06 22.12 -7.40
CA GLU A 652 35.87 22.48 -5.99
C GLU A 652 34.67 23.42 -5.81
N LYS A 653 34.56 24.47 -6.66
CA LYS A 653 33.49 25.48 -6.58
C LYS A 653 32.09 24.88 -6.69
N GLY A 654 31.89 23.88 -7.55
CA GLY A 654 30.61 23.21 -7.73
C GLY A 654 30.27 22.19 -6.64
N MET A 655 31.19 21.88 -5.73
CA MET A 655 30.93 21.06 -4.55
C MET A 655 30.61 21.90 -3.31
N VAL A 656 31.08 23.14 -3.20
CA VAL A 656 30.93 23.97 -1.99
C VAL A 656 29.48 24.06 -1.50
N LYS A 657 28.53 24.38 -2.39
CA LYS A 657 27.12 24.53 -2.02
C LYS A 657 26.47 23.18 -1.64
N PRO A 658 26.57 22.10 -2.43
CA PRO A 658 26.14 20.78 -2.01
C PRO A 658 26.76 20.29 -0.68
N MET A 659 28.04 20.57 -0.43
CA MET A 659 28.71 20.22 0.83
C MET A 659 28.07 20.92 2.04
N LYS A 660 27.82 22.23 1.94
CA LYS A 660 27.10 22.99 2.97
C LYS A 660 25.70 22.42 3.19
N PHE A 661 25.03 22.03 2.11
CA PHE A 661 23.67 21.49 2.16
C PHE A 661 23.57 20.16 2.95
N ILE A 662 24.59 19.30 2.89
CA ILE A 662 24.65 18.07 3.68
C ILE A 662 25.33 18.24 5.06
N GLY A 663 25.57 19.49 5.49
CA GLY A 663 26.07 19.80 6.83
C GLY A 663 27.59 19.94 6.99
N TYR A 664 28.36 19.98 5.90
CA TYR A 664 29.82 20.17 5.93
C TYR A 664 30.21 21.58 5.43
N ASP A 665 30.34 22.53 6.34
CA ASP A 665 30.62 23.97 6.03
C ASP A 665 32.11 24.38 6.12
N LYS A 666 33.02 23.42 6.32
CA LYS A 666 34.46 23.70 6.36
C LYS A 666 35.01 23.93 4.95
N GLU A 667 36.04 24.78 4.84
CA GLU A 667 36.76 24.99 3.57
C GLU A 667 37.39 23.70 3.07
N MET A 668 37.33 23.47 1.75
CA MET A 668 38.03 22.36 1.11
C MET A 668 39.48 22.74 0.78
N CYS A 669 40.38 21.77 0.75
CA CYS A 669 41.78 22.00 0.41
C CYS A 669 42.41 20.73 -0.19
N THR A 670 43.29 20.90 -1.18
CA THR A 670 44.08 19.82 -1.77
C THR A 670 45.37 19.52 -0.99
N SER A 671 45.73 20.36 -0.01
CA SER A 671 46.94 20.17 0.79
C SER A 671 46.75 19.06 1.82
N MET A 672 47.65 18.09 1.78
CA MET A 672 47.74 16.98 2.76
C MET A 672 48.28 17.41 4.14
N VAL A 673 48.63 18.69 4.33
CA VAL A 673 49.14 19.21 5.61
C VAL A 673 47.98 19.35 6.59
N SER A 674 48.04 18.62 7.71
CA SER A 674 46.92 18.54 8.66
C SER A 674 46.52 19.91 9.18
N ASN A 675 45.38 20.41 8.75
CA ASN A 675 44.76 21.59 9.32
C ASN A 675 43.35 21.19 9.78
N LYS A 676 43.13 21.11 11.10
CA LYS A 676 41.90 20.56 11.73
C LYS A 676 40.60 21.25 11.27
N ASN A 677 40.73 22.41 10.63
CA ASN A 677 39.63 23.25 10.16
C ASN A 677 39.31 23.13 8.66
N ARG A 678 39.96 22.24 7.89
CA ARG A 678 39.68 22.05 6.45
C ARG A 678 39.32 20.62 6.09
N ILE A 679 38.57 20.45 5.01
CA ILE A 679 38.21 19.16 4.42
C ILE A 679 39.20 18.85 3.29
N LEU A 680 39.85 17.69 3.34
CA LEU A 680 40.74 17.24 2.29
C LEU A 680 39.93 16.91 1.03
N TYR A 681 40.27 17.53 -0.09
CA TYR A 681 39.62 17.37 -1.38
C TYR A 681 40.59 16.78 -2.41
N PHE A 682 40.17 15.71 -3.08
CA PHE A 682 40.98 15.02 -4.07
C PHE A 682 40.60 15.45 -5.48
N ASP A 683 41.43 16.30 -6.09
CA ASP A 683 41.32 16.63 -7.51
C ASP A 683 42.16 15.67 -8.35
N LEU A 684 41.49 14.74 -9.03
CA LEU A 684 42.12 13.77 -9.92
C LEU A 684 42.06 14.23 -11.39
N VAL A 685 41.67 15.48 -11.66
CA VAL A 685 41.53 16.03 -13.00
C VAL A 685 42.80 16.76 -13.42
N ASN A 686 43.79 16.00 -13.87
CA ASN A 686 45.04 16.58 -14.37
C ASN A 686 44.87 17.29 -15.74
N GLN A 687 43.95 16.80 -16.59
CA GLN A 687 43.58 17.41 -17.88
C GLN A 687 42.10 17.17 -18.19
N ILE A 688 41.34 18.23 -18.52
CA ILE A 688 39.95 18.09 -18.98
C ILE A 688 39.97 17.52 -20.42
N PRO A 689 39.37 16.36 -20.70
CA PRO A 689 39.29 15.80 -22.04
C PRO A 689 38.48 16.75 -22.91
N LEU A 690 38.80 16.80 -24.20
CA LEU A 690 38.07 17.62 -25.17
C LEU A 690 38.18 19.15 -24.89
N LYS A 691 39.35 19.64 -24.44
CA LYS A 691 39.61 21.08 -24.25
C LYS A 691 39.42 21.90 -25.55
N ASN A 692 39.58 21.25 -26.71
CA ASN A 692 39.39 21.80 -28.06
C ASN A 692 38.11 21.25 -28.71
N ILE A 693 36.94 21.42 -28.09
CA ILE A 693 35.67 21.17 -28.80
C ILE A 693 35.31 22.42 -29.60
N VAL A 694 35.27 22.29 -30.92
CA VAL A 694 34.62 23.29 -31.77
C VAL A 694 33.11 23.17 -31.56
N LYS A 695 32.52 24.11 -30.82
CA LYS A 695 31.07 24.20 -30.63
C LYS A 695 30.51 25.17 -31.66
N LYS A 696 29.61 24.69 -32.53
CA LYS A 696 28.85 25.53 -33.45
C LYS A 696 27.38 25.50 -33.04
N PHE A 697 26.85 26.66 -32.68
CA PHE A 697 25.42 26.81 -32.38
C PHE A 697 24.73 27.36 -33.64
N GLN A 698 23.79 26.60 -34.19
CA GLN A 698 22.99 27.01 -35.36
C GLN A 698 21.52 26.85 -35.04
N ALA A 699 20.73 27.89 -35.36
CA ALA A 699 19.28 27.84 -35.30
C ALA A 699 18.73 27.40 -36.65
N PHE A 700 17.73 26.52 -36.63
CA PHE A 700 17.06 26.04 -37.83
C PHE A 700 15.57 26.33 -37.71
N GLU A 701 14.97 26.93 -38.74
CA GLU A 701 13.53 27.26 -38.77
C GLU A 701 12.63 26.02 -38.92
N ARG A 702 13.17 24.92 -39.45
CA ARG A 702 12.45 23.66 -39.67
C ARG A 702 13.31 22.47 -39.26
N SER A 703 12.71 21.46 -38.65
CA SER A 703 13.41 20.25 -38.17
C SER A 703 14.10 19.48 -39.30
N THR A 704 13.50 19.42 -40.48
CA THR A 704 14.04 18.70 -41.65
C THR A 704 15.37 19.28 -42.14
N VAL A 705 15.59 20.58 -41.98
CA VAL A 705 16.84 21.24 -42.34
C VAL A 705 17.94 20.89 -41.33
N ALA A 706 17.58 20.80 -40.05
CA ALA A 706 18.51 20.37 -39.00
C ALA A 706 18.92 18.90 -39.20
N GLU A 707 17.98 18.01 -39.52
CA GLU A 707 18.22 16.59 -39.82
C GLU A 707 19.24 16.43 -40.96
N THR A 708 19.03 17.13 -42.08
CA THR A 708 19.93 17.09 -43.25
C THR A 708 21.33 17.60 -42.93
N GLU A 709 21.47 18.64 -42.11
CA GLU A 709 22.78 19.18 -41.73
C GLU A 709 23.52 18.28 -40.73
N VAL A 710 22.79 17.60 -39.84
CA VAL A 710 23.35 16.58 -38.94
C VAL A 710 23.84 15.39 -39.76
N GLU A 711 23.06 14.90 -40.71
CA GLU A 711 23.46 13.80 -41.62
C GLU A 711 24.77 14.11 -42.34
N LYS A 712 24.85 15.27 -43.02
CA LYS A 712 26.09 15.73 -43.67
C LYS A 712 27.29 15.86 -42.72
N LEU A 713 27.05 16.15 -41.44
CA LEU A 713 28.11 16.28 -40.44
C LEU A 713 28.59 14.91 -39.98
N VAL A 714 27.66 13.95 -39.81
CA VAL A 714 27.98 12.55 -39.51
C VAL A 714 28.73 11.92 -40.68
N ASP A 715 28.28 12.09 -41.92
CA ASP A 715 28.92 11.53 -43.11
C ASP A 715 30.37 12.02 -43.24
N ARG A 716 30.59 13.33 -43.12
CA ARG A 716 31.94 13.92 -43.11
C ARG A 716 32.81 13.39 -41.98
N PHE A 717 32.22 13.10 -40.82
CA PHE A 717 32.96 12.54 -39.69
C PHE A 717 33.33 11.07 -39.92
N MET A 718 32.40 10.30 -40.49
CA MET A 718 32.60 8.88 -40.82
C MET A 718 33.56 8.69 -41.99
N GLU A 719 33.64 9.64 -42.92
CA GLU A 719 34.69 9.70 -43.95
C GLU A 719 36.10 9.85 -43.34
N TYR A 720 36.21 10.57 -42.21
CA TYR A 720 37.49 10.81 -41.53
C TYR A 720 37.91 9.66 -40.62
N ASP A 721 36.98 9.04 -39.89
CA ASP A 721 37.25 7.88 -39.02
C ASP A 721 36.11 6.85 -39.06
N THR A 722 36.27 5.86 -39.94
CA THR A 722 35.29 4.78 -40.17
C THR A 722 35.17 3.80 -39.00
N LYS A 723 36.06 3.83 -38.00
CA LYS A 723 36.02 2.93 -36.84
C LYS A 723 35.36 3.56 -35.62
N SER A 724 35.16 4.87 -35.64
CA SER A 724 34.50 5.60 -34.56
C SER A 724 32.99 5.40 -34.57
N LYS A 725 32.38 5.54 -33.38
CA LYS A 725 30.92 5.55 -33.22
C LYS A 725 30.46 6.96 -32.96
N VAL A 726 29.43 7.40 -33.68
CA VAL A 726 28.80 8.70 -33.48
C VAL A 726 27.56 8.52 -32.60
N ILE A 727 27.43 9.39 -31.59
CA ILE A 727 26.24 9.46 -30.74
C ILE A 727 25.56 10.80 -31.02
N ILE A 728 24.35 10.74 -31.55
CA ILE A 728 23.50 11.91 -31.79
C ILE A 728 22.53 12.03 -30.62
N VAL A 729 22.51 13.19 -29.99
CA VAL A 729 21.63 13.47 -28.85
C VAL A 729 20.54 14.44 -29.29
N CYS A 730 19.32 13.94 -29.44
CA CYS A 730 18.15 14.73 -29.82
C CYS A 730 17.29 15.06 -28.60
N LYS A 731 16.55 16.17 -28.67
CA LYS A 731 15.66 16.63 -27.60
C LYS A 731 14.37 15.78 -27.50
N GLU A 732 13.79 15.42 -28.64
CA GLU A 732 12.49 14.74 -28.72
C GLU A 732 12.64 13.32 -29.25
N LYS A 733 11.85 12.39 -28.70
CA LYS A 733 11.86 10.98 -29.10
C LYS A 733 11.50 10.79 -30.59
N VAL A 734 10.56 11.59 -31.10
CA VAL A 734 10.12 11.56 -32.50
C VAL A 734 11.27 11.92 -33.46
N THR A 735 12.26 12.70 -33.01
CA THR A 735 13.46 13.06 -33.78
C THR A 735 14.55 11.99 -33.70
N VAL A 736 14.48 11.06 -32.74
CA VAL A 736 15.41 9.93 -32.64
C VAL A 736 14.95 8.75 -33.49
N GLU A 737 13.63 8.58 -33.65
CA GLU A 737 13.03 7.48 -34.42
C GLU A 737 13.02 7.75 -35.94
N LYS A 738 13.21 9.01 -36.33
CA LYS A 738 13.50 9.44 -37.70
C LYS A 738 15.00 9.39 -37.92
#